data_AF-A0A8S0UNA3-F1
#
_entry.id   AF-A0A8S0UNA3-F1
#
_cell.length_a   1.000
_cell.length_b   1.000
_cell.length_c   1.000
_cell.angle_alpha   90.00
_cell.angle_beta   90.00
_cell.angle_gamma   90.00
#
_symmetry.space_group_name_H-M   'P 1'
#
loop_
_entity.id
_entity.type
_entity.pdbx_description
1 polymer ?
#
loop_
_entity_poly.entity_id
_entity_poly.type
_entity_poly.pdbx_seq_one_letter_code
_entity_poly.pdbx_strand_id
1 'polypeptide(L)'
;MVAGEEAHIFLSDGNLSVSSNCILTDIHDNILLTPAETHNGTFIGVKSDQIGSRLVFPIGKLKGLRFMCLYRFKLWWMTQWMGICGKDIPNETQFLMLEVPNTYHFVEETEDGVNQSQSVFYTVFLPILEGDFRAVFQGNANNELEICLESGDPAVQEFEGKHLVYMAAGSDPYDVIANAVKSLETHLGTFCHRDKKEMPDLMNWFGWCTWDAFYTDVTAEGVKQGLESLERGGASPKFVIIDDGWQSVCMDTTSVEAKFDDTANFSNRLIHVKENHKFQKDGGESSEVDDQSIGFRQIVTEIKEQFSLKYVYVWHAIVGYWGGVMPGVAEMEQYEPTIVNPIPSPGVESNGICFVLRSIMKNRVGLVNPEKVYAFYNDLHSYLASVGVDGVKVDNQSILETLGAGNGGRVKLARKYHEALETSISKNFPSNEIISCMSHSTDALYSAKQAAVIRASDDFFPRDPASHTIHIASVAYNTIFIGEFMQPDWDMFHSLHPMAEYHGAARAIGGCSIYVSDKPGHHDFIVLKKLVLPDGSTLRAKLPGRPTRDCLFSDPTRDGKSLLKIWNMNDFTGVLGVFNCQGAAWCRVNTKNLVHNEQPGAVSCTIQAKDVHYLTNIAEHGWTGDTIVYLHRGGKFFSA
;
A
#
# COMPACT_ATOMS: atom_id res chain seq x y z
N MET A 1 3.07 18.19 29.69
CA MET A 1 2.84 19.02 28.48
C MET A 1 3.72 20.26 28.60
N VAL A 2 4.94 20.19 28.09
CA VAL A 2 5.71 21.39 27.77
C VAL A 2 5.12 21.87 26.44
N ALA A 3 4.76 23.14 26.33
CA ALA A 3 4.34 23.72 25.06
C ALA A 3 5.47 23.48 24.05
N GLY A 4 5.24 22.62 23.07
CA GLY A 4 6.22 22.34 22.02
C GLY A 4 6.46 23.62 21.22
N GLU A 5 7.72 23.90 20.88
CA GLU A 5 8.04 24.94 19.90
C GLU A 5 7.30 24.65 18.59
N GLU A 6 6.39 25.53 18.21
CA GLU A 6 5.70 25.44 16.93
C GLU A 6 6.68 25.73 15.79
N ALA A 7 6.79 24.83 14.83
CA ALA A 7 7.58 25.05 13.63
C ALA A 7 6.85 26.03 12.70
N HIS A 8 7.49 27.16 12.39
CA HIS A 8 6.88 28.19 11.54
C HIS A 8 7.34 28.04 10.08
N ILE A 9 6.40 27.91 9.14
CA ILE A 9 6.69 27.80 7.71
C ILE A 9 6.44 29.16 7.05
N PHE A 10 7.42 29.68 6.30
CA PHE A 10 7.27 30.95 5.60
C PHE A 10 8.18 31.05 4.36
N LEU A 11 7.79 31.95 3.44
CA LEU A 11 8.60 32.40 2.31
C LEU A 11 9.23 33.76 2.64
N SER A 12 10.54 33.87 2.47
CA SER A 12 11.27 35.13 2.63
C SER A 12 12.53 35.14 1.75
N ASP A 13 12.80 36.27 1.08
CA ASP A 13 14.03 36.48 0.30
C ASP A 13 14.33 35.35 -0.72
N GLY A 14 13.30 34.83 -1.39
CA GLY A 14 13.44 33.73 -2.36
C GLY A 14 13.74 32.37 -1.73
N ASN A 15 13.50 32.20 -0.43
CA ASN A 15 13.71 30.95 0.30
C ASN A 15 12.42 30.49 0.97
N LEU A 16 12.17 29.18 0.95
CA LEU A 16 11.19 28.53 1.82
C LEU A 16 11.92 28.04 3.06
N SER A 17 11.43 28.42 4.23
CA SER A 17 12.07 28.11 5.51
C SER A 17 11.12 27.47 6.50
N VAL A 18 11.69 26.64 7.37
CA VAL A 18 11.05 26.10 8.57
C VAL A 18 11.82 26.61 9.78
N SER A 19 11.16 27.45 10.57
CA SER A 19 11.75 28.22 11.65
C SER A 19 12.98 28.99 11.14
N SER A 20 14.19 28.75 11.63
CA SER A 20 15.42 29.45 11.21
C SER A 20 16.12 28.80 10.01
N ASN A 21 15.60 27.69 9.48
CA ASN A 21 16.33 26.85 8.53
C ASN A 21 15.69 26.94 7.14
N CYS A 22 16.50 27.37 6.17
CA CYS A 22 16.12 27.33 4.76
C CYS A 22 16.09 25.87 4.29
N ILE A 23 14.95 25.46 3.71
CA ILE A 23 14.74 24.10 3.20
C ILE A 23 14.71 24.04 1.66
N LEU A 24 14.32 25.13 1.00
CA LEU A 24 14.42 25.30 -0.45
C LEU A 24 14.91 26.72 -0.76
N THR A 25 15.92 26.83 -1.63
CA THR A 25 16.45 28.11 -2.10
C THR A 25 15.97 28.41 -3.52
N ASP A 26 16.14 29.63 -4.00
CA ASP A 26 15.77 30.03 -5.37
C ASP A 26 14.31 29.70 -5.70
N ILE A 27 13.39 30.03 -4.77
CA ILE A 27 11.96 29.83 -4.98
C ILE A 27 11.49 30.65 -6.19
N HIS A 28 10.75 30.01 -7.09
CA HIS A 28 10.20 30.68 -8.28
C HIS A 28 9.08 31.66 -7.91
N ASP A 29 9.02 32.81 -8.59
CA ASP A 29 8.10 33.93 -8.28
C ASP A 29 6.60 33.56 -8.38
N ASN A 30 6.27 32.49 -9.08
CA ASN A 30 4.91 32.01 -9.24
C ASN A 30 4.45 31.05 -8.12
N ILE A 31 5.34 30.69 -7.18
CA ILE A 31 4.99 29.87 -6.02
C ILE A 31 4.32 30.73 -4.96
N LEU A 32 3.23 30.22 -4.38
CA LEU A 32 2.52 30.87 -3.28
C LEU A 32 2.29 29.92 -2.11
N LEU A 33 2.16 30.50 -0.92
CA LEU A 33 1.70 29.80 0.28
C LEU A 33 0.28 30.22 0.62
N THR A 34 -0.60 29.24 0.81
CA THR A 34 -1.97 29.44 1.31
C THR A 34 -2.09 28.78 2.69
N PRO A 35 -2.41 29.52 3.77
CA PRO A 35 -2.58 28.92 5.08
C PRO A 35 -3.66 27.83 5.07
N ALA A 36 -3.44 26.71 5.76
CA ALA A 36 -4.49 25.73 5.96
C ALA A 36 -5.49 26.21 7.00
N GLU A 37 -6.76 25.79 6.89
CA GLU A 37 -7.80 26.12 7.87
C GLU A 37 -7.48 25.57 9.27
N THR A 38 -6.75 24.46 9.32
CA THR A 38 -6.19 23.91 10.56
C THR A 38 -4.85 24.56 10.86
N HIS A 39 -4.59 24.97 12.11
CA HIS A 39 -3.38 25.70 12.54
C HIS A 39 -2.02 24.99 12.33
N ASN A 40 -1.97 23.78 11.76
CA ASN A 40 -0.79 22.91 11.76
C ASN A 40 -0.05 22.79 10.41
N GLY A 41 -0.39 23.61 9.40
CA GLY A 41 0.31 23.55 8.10
C GLY A 41 -0.09 24.63 7.09
N THR A 42 0.55 24.58 5.93
CA THR A 42 0.31 25.48 4.79
C THR A 42 0.25 24.69 3.49
N PHE A 43 -0.45 25.22 2.50
CA PHE A 43 -0.41 24.71 1.13
C PHE A 43 0.62 25.46 0.31
N ILE A 44 1.31 24.74 -0.58
CA ILE A 44 2.09 25.28 -1.68
C ILE A 44 1.22 25.20 -2.94
N GLY A 45 1.06 26.36 -3.58
CA GLY A 45 0.35 26.51 -4.85
C GLY A 45 1.23 27.18 -5.91
N VAL A 46 0.68 27.26 -7.12
CA VAL A 46 1.30 27.88 -8.29
C VAL A 46 0.32 28.84 -8.94
N LYS A 47 0.74 30.09 -9.16
CA LYS A 47 0.03 31.07 -9.96
C LYS A 47 0.45 30.95 -11.42
N SER A 48 -0.44 30.50 -12.29
CA SER A 48 -0.12 30.29 -13.70
C SER A 48 -1.35 30.50 -14.59
N ASP A 49 -1.14 31.14 -15.74
CA ASP A 49 -2.15 31.26 -16.81
C ASP A 49 -2.02 30.12 -17.84
N GLN A 50 -1.08 29.19 -17.64
CA GLN A 50 -0.93 28.02 -18.50
C GLN A 50 -2.13 27.08 -18.36
N ILE A 51 -2.58 26.52 -19.47
CA ILE A 51 -3.60 25.48 -19.53
C ILE A 51 -3.00 24.20 -20.11
N GLY A 52 -3.47 23.05 -19.65
CA GLY A 52 -3.04 21.76 -20.15
C GLY A 52 -3.43 20.62 -19.21
N SER A 53 -3.60 19.43 -19.77
CA SER A 53 -3.88 18.21 -18.99
C SER A 53 -2.66 17.67 -18.23
N ARG A 54 -1.48 18.24 -18.50
CA ARG A 54 -0.22 18.00 -17.81
C ARG A 54 0.64 19.25 -17.78
N LEU A 55 1.06 19.68 -16.60
CA LEU A 55 1.90 20.84 -16.38
C LEU A 55 2.98 20.52 -15.34
N VAL A 56 4.17 21.12 -15.48
CA VAL A 56 5.28 20.93 -14.54
C VAL A 56 5.77 22.30 -14.08
N PHE A 57 5.82 22.49 -12.77
CA PHE A 57 6.20 23.76 -12.15
C PHE A 57 7.37 23.55 -11.20
N PRO A 58 8.56 24.09 -11.52
CA PRO A 58 9.66 24.17 -10.57
C PRO A 58 9.27 25.01 -9.36
N ILE A 59 9.58 24.51 -8.16
CA ILE A 59 9.33 25.21 -6.90
C ILE A 59 10.57 25.98 -6.47
N GLY A 60 11.68 25.26 -6.32
CA GLY A 60 12.97 25.76 -5.87
C GLY A 60 13.95 24.62 -5.59
N LYS A 61 15.18 24.96 -5.22
CA LYS A 61 16.29 23.99 -5.09
C LYS A 61 16.36 23.38 -3.70
N LEU A 62 16.35 22.05 -3.66
CA LEU A 62 16.66 21.26 -2.46
C LEU A 62 18.13 20.84 -2.48
N LYS A 63 18.91 21.21 -1.46
CA LYS A 63 20.34 20.85 -1.35
C LYS A 63 20.76 20.66 0.10
N GLY A 64 21.46 19.57 0.38
CA GLY A 64 22.17 19.34 1.64
C GLY A 64 21.29 18.88 2.80
N LEU A 65 19.98 18.72 2.61
CA LEU A 65 19.06 18.16 3.60
C LEU A 65 18.73 16.72 3.24
N ARG A 66 18.82 15.82 4.22
CA ARG A 66 18.43 14.43 4.06
C ARG A 66 16.92 14.35 3.86
N PHE A 67 16.50 13.55 2.90
CA PHE A 67 15.09 13.25 2.70
C PHE A 67 14.85 11.76 2.60
N MET A 68 13.62 11.38 2.93
CA MET A 68 13.02 10.12 2.53
C MET A 68 11.73 10.42 1.78
N CYS A 69 11.51 9.75 0.66
CA CYS A 69 10.28 9.86 -0.09
C CYS A 69 9.71 8.49 -0.44
N LEU A 70 8.40 8.46 -0.71
CA LEU A 70 7.72 7.31 -1.29
C LEU A 70 7.28 7.70 -2.70
N TYR A 71 7.74 6.92 -3.68
CA TYR A 71 7.46 7.18 -5.09
C TYR A 71 6.95 5.92 -5.78
N ARG A 72 6.15 6.10 -6.83
CA ARG A 72 5.56 4.99 -7.59
C ARG A 72 6.58 4.39 -8.55
N PHE A 73 7.30 3.36 -8.12
CA PHE A 73 8.25 2.65 -8.97
C PHE A 73 7.58 1.73 -10.00
N LYS A 74 6.29 1.42 -9.80
CA LYS A 74 5.37 0.76 -10.74
C LYS A 74 4.01 1.45 -10.67
N LEU A 75 3.15 1.23 -11.67
CA LEU A 75 1.76 1.74 -11.69
C LEU A 75 0.93 1.36 -10.46
N TRP A 76 1.31 0.36 -9.67
CA TRP A 76 0.49 -0.06 -8.53
C TRP A 76 1.12 0.18 -7.18
N TRP A 77 2.43 0.40 -7.15
CA TRP A 77 3.25 0.21 -5.96
C TRP A 77 4.21 1.36 -5.74
N MET A 78 4.29 1.79 -4.48
CA MET A 78 5.33 2.67 -4.00
C MET A 78 6.50 1.89 -3.42
N THR A 79 7.66 2.54 -3.36
CA THR A 79 8.81 2.12 -2.56
C THR A 79 9.54 3.36 -2.05
N GLN A 80 10.42 3.18 -1.07
CA GLN A 80 11.20 4.26 -0.48
C GLN A 80 12.41 4.65 -1.32
N TRP A 81 12.75 5.94 -1.26
CA TRP A 81 14.03 6.45 -1.72
C TRP A 81 14.59 7.48 -0.76
N MET A 82 15.90 7.50 -0.61
CA MET A 82 16.61 8.47 0.23
C MET A 82 17.58 9.27 -0.63
N GLY A 83 17.76 10.54 -0.28
CA GLY A 83 18.67 11.43 -1.00
C GLY A 83 18.97 12.69 -0.21
N ILE A 84 19.73 13.60 -0.83
CA ILE A 84 20.17 14.85 -0.20
C ILE A 84 19.98 16.09 -1.08
N CYS A 85 19.49 15.92 -2.30
CA CYS A 85 19.27 17.03 -3.22
C CYS A 85 18.10 16.77 -4.19
N GLY A 86 17.53 17.84 -4.75
CA GLY A 86 16.31 17.77 -5.55
C GLY A 86 16.39 16.82 -6.73
N LYS A 87 17.56 16.67 -7.38
CA LYS A 87 17.74 15.74 -8.51
C LYS A 87 17.59 14.26 -8.13
N ASP A 88 17.74 13.95 -6.85
CA ASP A 88 17.62 12.57 -6.36
C ASP A 88 16.16 12.14 -6.29
N ILE A 89 15.22 13.10 -6.24
CA ILE A 89 13.77 12.88 -6.11
C ILE A 89 13.25 12.17 -7.36
N PRO A 90 12.75 10.93 -7.23
CA PRO A 90 12.20 10.20 -8.36
C PRO A 90 10.90 10.82 -8.87
N ASN A 91 10.60 10.58 -10.15
CA ASN A 91 9.30 10.89 -10.73
C ASN A 91 8.20 10.08 -10.01
N GLU A 92 6.99 10.63 -9.97
CA GLU A 92 5.83 10.05 -9.27
C GLU A 92 6.05 9.92 -7.76
N THR A 93 6.76 10.88 -7.14
CA THR A 93 6.88 10.96 -5.68
C THR A 93 5.58 11.50 -5.08
N GLN A 94 4.95 10.73 -4.19
CA GLN A 94 3.64 11.04 -3.61
C GLN A 94 3.71 11.43 -2.12
N PHE A 95 4.87 11.21 -1.49
CA PHE A 95 5.15 11.57 -0.11
C PHE A 95 6.62 11.96 -0.01
N LEU A 96 6.93 13.07 0.64
CA LEU A 96 8.30 13.52 0.89
C LEU A 96 8.42 14.00 2.33
N MET A 97 9.50 13.61 3.00
CA MET A 97 9.84 14.07 4.34
C MET A 97 11.29 14.52 4.39
N LEU A 98 11.56 15.68 5.01
CA LEU A 98 12.88 16.24 5.21
C LEU A 98 13.29 16.16 6.69
N GLU A 99 14.57 15.87 6.93
CA GLU A 99 15.22 16.01 8.23
C GLU A 99 15.83 17.43 8.32
N VAL A 100 15.19 18.32 9.08
CA VAL A 100 15.59 19.73 9.19
C VAL A 100 16.24 19.96 10.55
N PRO A 101 17.53 20.36 10.62
CA PRO A 101 18.18 20.67 11.89
C PRO A 101 17.45 21.81 12.61
N ASN A 102 17.17 21.69 13.91
CA ASN A 102 16.67 22.80 14.73
C ASN A 102 17.86 23.55 15.34
N THR A 103 18.24 24.66 14.73
CA THR A 103 19.40 25.49 15.10
C THR A 103 19.13 26.47 16.26
N TYR A 104 17.94 26.48 16.87
CA TYR A 104 17.61 27.35 18.01
C TYR A 104 18.27 26.94 19.34
N HIS A 105 18.79 25.71 19.45
CA HIS A 105 19.60 25.34 20.62
C HIS A 105 21.02 25.89 20.48
N PHE A 106 21.24 27.05 21.09
CA PHE A 106 22.57 27.51 21.44
C PHE A 106 23.29 26.44 22.27
N VAL A 107 24.54 26.20 21.91
CA VAL A 107 25.49 25.35 22.61
C VAL A 107 25.66 25.88 24.04
N GLU A 108 25.11 25.18 25.03
CA GLU A 108 25.69 25.22 26.37
C GLU A 108 26.81 24.18 26.39
N GLU A 109 28.06 24.67 26.41
CA GLU A 109 29.23 23.85 26.70
C GLU A 109 29.09 23.27 28.11
N THR A 110 28.61 22.03 28.23
CA THR A 110 28.72 21.25 29.45
C THR A 110 30.03 20.46 29.42
N GLU A 111 30.80 20.51 30.51
CA GLU A 111 32.15 19.91 30.67
C GLU A 111 32.21 18.37 30.49
N ASP A 112 31.07 17.69 30.30
CA ASP A 112 31.02 16.24 30.09
C ASP A 112 30.58 15.91 28.66
N GLY A 113 31.55 15.47 27.84
CA GLY A 113 31.42 15.17 26.41
C GLY A 113 30.50 14.00 26.03
N VAL A 114 29.20 14.13 26.31
CA VAL A 114 28.14 13.23 25.86
C VAL A 114 27.35 13.92 24.74
N ASN A 115 27.29 13.29 23.56
CA ASN A 115 26.57 13.73 22.36
C ASN A 115 25.18 14.32 22.68
N GLN A 116 25.08 15.65 22.72
CA GLN A 116 23.81 16.37 22.79
C GLN A 116 23.08 16.17 21.45
N SER A 117 21.88 15.59 21.47
CA SER A 117 21.06 15.43 20.27
C SER A 117 20.67 16.82 19.76
N GLN A 118 21.16 17.21 18.59
CA GLN A 118 20.59 18.34 17.86
C GLN A 118 19.08 18.09 17.74
N SER A 119 18.26 19.02 18.23
CA SER A 119 16.82 18.95 17.99
C SER A 119 16.60 18.97 16.47
N VAL A 120 15.62 18.22 15.98
CA VAL A 120 15.32 18.10 14.55
C VAL A 120 13.85 18.38 14.36
N PHE A 121 13.50 19.13 13.32
CA PHE A 121 12.15 19.20 12.79
C PHE A 121 12.03 18.24 11.60
N TYR A 122 10.91 17.55 11.53
CA TYR A 122 10.50 16.74 10.39
C TYR A 122 9.48 17.52 9.59
N THR A 123 9.80 17.78 8.33
CA THR A 123 8.94 18.54 7.43
C THR A 123 8.37 17.61 6.38
N VAL A 124 7.05 17.46 6.36
CA VAL A 124 6.33 16.57 5.44
C VAL A 124 5.70 17.39 4.33
N PHE A 125 5.78 16.86 3.12
CA PHE A 125 5.11 17.38 1.92
C PHE A 125 4.22 16.29 1.34
N LEU A 126 2.95 16.60 1.21
CA LEU A 126 1.92 15.73 0.65
C LEU A 126 1.35 16.41 -0.60
N PRO A 127 1.77 16.03 -1.82
CA PRO A 127 1.03 16.34 -3.03
C PRO A 127 -0.41 15.82 -2.93
N ILE A 128 -1.38 16.62 -3.35
CA ILE A 128 -2.82 16.30 -3.21
C ILE A 128 -3.57 16.39 -4.54
N LEU A 129 -4.88 16.13 -4.46
CA LEU A 129 -5.81 16.34 -5.55
C LEU A 129 -6.45 17.73 -5.41
N GLU A 130 -6.50 18.51 -6.48
CA GLU A 130 -7.25 19.76 -6.55
C GLU A 130 -8.15 19.73 -7.79
N GLY A 131 -9.47 19.72 -7.56
CA GLY A 131 -10.44 19.48 -8.62
C GLY A 131 -10.21 18.12 -9.29
N ASP A 132 -10.02 18.13 -10.60
CA ASP A 132 -9.80 16.94 -11.43
C ASP A 132 -8.30 16.63 -11.67
N PHE A 133 -7.40 17.35 -11.02
CA PHE A 133 -5.95 17.20 -11.17
C PHE A 133 -5.29 16.55 -9.96
N ARG A 134 -4.29 15.71 -10.22
CA ARG A 134 -3.40 15.12 -9.24
C ARG A 134 -2.03 15.80 -9.29
N ALA A 135 -1.53 16.24 -8.14
CA ALA A 135 -0.14 16.64 -7.98
C ALA A 135 0.74 15.46 -7.55
N VAL A 136 1.95 15.40 -8.10
CA VAL A 136 3.06 14.55 -7.62
C VAL A 136 4.36 15.33 -7.72
N PHE A 137 5.40 14.89 -7.02
CA PHE A 137 6.74 15.47 -7.14
C PHE A 137 7.62 14.74 -8.14
N GLN A 138 8.57 15.50 -8.68
CA GLN A 138 9.75 15.01 -9.38
C GLN A 138 10.94 15.93 -9.14
N GLY A 139 12.15 15.42 -9.41
CA GLY A 139 13.39 16.17 -9.38
C GLY A 139 13.93 16.46 -10.77
N ASN A 140 14.72 17.54 -10.91
CA ASN A 140 15.39 17.87 -12.17
C ASN A 140 16.92 18.00 -12.03
N ALA A 141 17.62 18.15 -13.17
CA ALA A 141 19.08 18.24 -13.21
C ALA A 141 19.67 19.45 -12.45
N ASN A 142 18.88 20.48 -12.18
CA ASN A 142 19.28 21.68 -11.45
C ASN A 142 19.12 21.56 -9.92
N ASN A 143 18.69 20.38 -9.44
CA ASN A 143 18.27 20.09 -8.07
C ASN A 143 16.99 20.83 -7.65
N GLU A 144 16.14 21.20 -8.60
CA GLU A 144 14.84 21.76 -8.28
C GLU A 144 13.86 20.64 -7.95
N LEU A 145 13.04 20.87 -6.92
CA LEU A 145 11.81 20.13 -6.67
C LEU A 145 10.73 20.70 -7.59
N GLU A 146 10.04 19.84 -8.32
CA GLU A 146 9.00 20.24 -9.27
C GLU A 146 7.66 19.59 -8.90
N ILE A 147 6.56 20.35 -9.01
CA ILE A 147 5.19 19.82 -8.99
C ILE A 147 4.83 19.41 -10.40
N CYS A 148 4.52 18.14 -10.62
CA CYS A 148 3.87 17.63 -11.81
C CYS A 148 2.37 17.52 -11.55
N LEU A 149 1.56 18.26 -12.31
CA LEU A 149 0.12 18.33 -12.18
C LEU A 149 -0.54 17.69 -13.39
N GLU A 150 -1.43 16.72 -13.18
CA GLU A 150 -2.03 15.94 -14.27
C GLU A 150 -3.52 15.62 -14.05
N SER A 151 -4.34 15.85 -15.07
CA SER A 151 -5.76 15.43 -15.08
C SER A 151 -5.94 14.03 -15.67
N GLY A 152 -5.01 13.56 -16.51
CA GLY A 152 -5.16 12.29 -17.23
C GLY A 152 -6.24 12.30 -18.33
N ASP A 153 -6.76 13.47 -18.69
CA ASP A 153 -7.72 13.63 -19.79
C ASP A 153 -7.36 14.88 -20.63
N PRO A 154 -7.04 14.75 -21.93
CA PRO A 154 -6.75 15.89 -22.79
C PRO A 154 -7.85 16.97 -22.85
N ALA A 155 -9.10 16.62 -22.52
CA ALA A 155 -10.22 17.56 -22.46
C ALA A 155 -10.27 18.37 -21.15
N VAL A 156 -9.56 17.94 -20.11
CA VAL A 156 -9.52 18.60 -18.79
C VAL A 156 -8.20 19.34 -18.65
N GLN A 157 -8.22 20.66 -18.85
CA GLN A 157 -7.01 21.49 -19.02
C GLN A 157 -6.89 22.65 -18.03
N GLU A 158 -7.94 22.95 -17.28
CA GLU A 158 -8.00 24.10 -16.36
C GLU A 158 -7.94 23.63 -14.90
N PHE A 159 -7.12 24.32 -14.10
CA PHE A 159 -6.90 24.02 -12.68
C PHE A 159 -6.84 25.32 -11.88
N GLU A 160 -7.09 25.25 -10.56
CA GLU A 160 -7.04 26.43 -9.68
C GLU A 160 -5.61 26.76 -9.24
N GLY A 161 -4.82 25.75 -8.88
CA GLY A 161 -3.41 25.85 -8.55
C GLY A 161 -3.11 26.30 -7.13
N LYS A 162 -4.08 26.41 -6.21
CA LYS A 162 -3.85 27.04 -4.89
C LYS A 162 -3.42 26.06 -3.80
N HIS A 163 -3.87 24.82 -3.90
CA HIS A 163 -3.69 23.78 -2.89
C HIS A 163 -3.11 22.52 -3.54
N LEU A 164 -1.89 22.61 -4.09
CA LEU A 164 -1.29 21.50 -4.82
C LEU A 164 -0.50 20.55 -3.91
N VAL A 165 0.13 21.09 -2.87
CA VAL A 165 0.91 20.33 -1.89
C VAL A 165 0.60 20.85 -0.51
N TYR A 166 0.26 19.98 0.43
CA TYR A 166 0.20 20.32 1.85
C TYR A 166 1.56 20.12 2.52
N MET A 167 1.97 21.08 3.33
CA MET A 167 3.24 21.10 4.03
C MET A 167 3.02 21.34 5.52
N ALA A 168 3.64 20.51 6.36
CA ALA A 168 3.63 20.64 7.81
C ALA A 168 5.00 20.30 8.39
N ALA A 169 5.32 20.85 9.56
CA ALA A 169 6.57 20.60 10.26
C ALA A 169 6.34 20.36 11.75
N GLY A 170 7.11 19.46 12.35
CA GLY A 170 7.00 19.12 13.77
C GLY A 170 8.22 18.38 14.30
N SER A 171 8.39 18.31 15.61
CA SER A 171 9.51 17.61 16.25
C SER A 171 9.36 16.09 16.30
N ASP A 172 8.14 15.59 16.09
CA ASP A 172 7.85 14.17 15.99
C ASP A 172 7.41 13.79 14.56
N PRO A 173 8.09 12.82 13.91
CA PRO A 173 7.82 12.48 12.52
C PRO A 173 6.50 11.73 12.35
N TYR A 174 6.06 10.94 13.33
CA TYR A 174 4.82 10.17 13.20
C TYR A 174 3.61 11.06 13.46
N ASP A 175 3.70 11.93 14.47
CA ASP A 175 2.62 12.87 14.78
C ASP A 175 2.44 13.92 13.68
N VAL A 176 3.51 14.45 13.09
CA VAL A 176 3.39 15.42 11.97
C VAL A 176 2.73 14.77 10.75
N ILE A 177 3.04 13.50 10.44
CA ILE A 177 2.40 12.78 9.33
C ILE A 177 0.91 12.54 9.63
N ALA A 178 0.59 12.00 10.81
CA ALA A 178 -0.79 11.72 11.20
C ALA A 178 -1.65 12.99 11.22
N ASN A 179 -1.12 14.09 11.77
CA ASN A 179 -1.82 15.38 11.80
C ASN A 179 -1.98 15.98 10.41
N ALA A 180 -0.96 15.89 9.54
CA ALA A 180 -1.06 16.35 8.16
C ALA A 180 -2.17 15.62 7.39
N VAL A 181 -2.25 14.29 7.51
CA VAL A 181 -3.30 13.50 6.84
C VAL A 181 -4.69 13.83 7.43
N LYS A 182 -4.82 14.05 8.74
CA LYS A 182 -6.09 14.50 9.36
C LYS A 182 -6.52 15.90 8.92
N SER A 183 -5.57 16.82 8.72
CA SER A 183 -5.83 18.13 8.12
C SER A 183 -6.33 18.00 6.68
N LEU A 184 -5.70 17.12 5.90
CA LEU A 184 -6.14 16.83 4.53
C LEU A 184 -7.50 16.14 4.48
N GLU A 185 -7.82 15.28 5.43
CA GLU A 185 -9.15 14.66 5.56
C GLU A 185 -10.23 15.74 5.67
N THR A 186 -9.98 16.75 6.51
CA THR A 186 -10.89 17.89 6.71
C THR A 186 -10.98 18.76 5.46
N HIS A 187 -9.85 19.06 4.83
CA HIS A 187 -9.79 19.92 3.64
C HIS A 187 -10.43 19.29 2.40
N LEU A 188 -10.13 18.02 2.11
CA LEU A 188 -10.59 17.34 0.90
C LEU A 188 -12.00 16.76 1.05
N GLY A 189 -12.36 16.22 2.22
CA GLY A 189 -13.68 15.61 2.47
C GLY A 189 -13.99 14.33 1.65
N THR A 190 -13.01 13.79 0.93
CA THR A 190 -13.16 12.67 -0.01
C THR A 190 -12.63 11.34 0.50
N PHE A 191 -11.93 11.32 1.64
CA PHE A 191 -11.44 10.11 2.28
C PHE A 191 -11.62 10.20 3.80
N CYS A 192 -11.36 9.11 4.51
CA CYS A 192 -11.30 9.11 5.97
C CYS A 192 -9.94 8.60 6.45
N HIS A 193 -9.45 9.17 7.55
CA HIS A 193 -8.25 8.67 8.22
C HIS A 193 -8.47 7.26 8.77
N ARG A 194 -7.43 6.40 8.78
CA ARG A 194 -7.49 4.99 9.23
C ARG A 194 -8.24 4.82 10.56
N ASP A 195 -7.94 5.67 11.53
CA ASP A 195 -8.52 5.59 12.89
C ASP A 195 -10.05 5.73 12.95
N LYS A 196 -10.70 6.25 11.89
CA LYS A 196 -12.17 6.36 11.81
C LYS A 196 -12.83 5.19 11.07
N LYS A 197 -12.03 4.27 10.52
CA LYS A 197 -12.52 3.14 9.73
C LYS A 197 -12.69 1.92 10.61
N GLU A 198 -13.73 1.15 10.34
CA GLU A 198 -13.96 -0.13 11.00
C GLU A 198 -12.93 -1.15 10.50
N MET A 199 -12.16 -1.72 11.44
CA MET A 199 -11.16 -2.75 11.13
C MET A 199 -11.84 -4.12 11.05
N PRO A 200 -11.66 -4.88 9.97
CA PRO A 200 -12.29 -6.20 9.83
C PRO A 200 -11.69 -7.21 10.82
N ASP A 201 -12.54 -8.05 11.42
CA ASP A 201 -12.10 -9.07 12.40
C ASP A 201 -11.21 -10.15 11.77
N LEU A 202 -11.31 -10.35 10.45
CA LEU A 202 -10.42 -11.20 9.64
C LEU A 202 -8.94 -11.06 10.05
N MET A 203 -8.51 -9.84 10.35
CA MET A 203 -7.11 -9.53 10.68
C MET A 203 -6.57 -10.26 11.91
N ASN A 204 -7.45 -10.68 12.82
CA ASN A 204 -7.04 -11.35 14.07
C ASN A 204 -6.79 -12.85 13.87
N TRP A 205 -7.06 -13.37 12.68
CA TRP A 205 -7.01 -14.80 12.41
C TRP A 205 -5.88 -15.17 11.46
N PHE A 206 -5.44 -16.43 11.53
CA PHE A 206 -4.55 -17.02 10.55
C PHE A 206 -5.34 -17.40 9.29
N GLY A 207 -4.77 -17.15 8.11
CA GLY A 207 -5.41 -17.45 6.84
C GLY A 207 -4.53 -18.17 5.84
N TRP A 208 -5.13 -18.48 4.69
CA TRP A 208 -4.45 -19.05 3.54
C TRP A 208 -4.95 -18.40 2.24
N CYS A 209 -4.04 -18.08 1.34
CA CYS A 209 -4.35 -17.54 0.01
C CYS A 209 -3.97 -18.57 -1.05
N THR A 210 -4.85 -18.80 -2.02
CA THR A 210 -4.68 -19.87 -3.01
C THR A 210 -3.70 -19.52 -4.14
N TRP A 211 -3.19 -18.29 -4.21
CA TRP A 211 -2.40 -17.79 -5.35
C TRP A 211 -1.12 -18.59 -5.61
N ASP A 212 -0.12 -18.62 -4.73
CA ASP A 212 1.11 -19.39 -5.04
C ASP A 212 0.89 -20.91 -5.01
N ALA A 213 -0.20 -21.35 -4.38
CA ALA A 213 -0.58 -22.76 -4.32
C ALA A 213 -1.01 -23.29 -5.70
N PHE A 214 -1.80 -22.51 -6.44
CA PHE A 214 -2.43 -22.97 -7.69
C PHE A 214 -2.40 -21.98 -8.85
N TYR A 215 -2.07 -20.72 -8.60
CA TYR A 215 -2.30 -19.60 -9.51
C TYR A 215 -3.72 -19.67 -10.07
N THR A 216 -3.87 -19.49 -11.38
CA THR A 216 -5.18 -19.58 -12.04
C THR A 216 -5.78 -20.99 -12.11
N ASP A 217 -5.08 -22.03 -11.65
CA ASP A 217 -5.55 -23.42 -11.68
C ASP A 217 -6.31 -23.83 -10.40
N VAL A 218 -6.64 -22.89 -9.51
CA VAL A 218 -7.40 -23.17 -8.29
C VAL A 218 -8.76 -23.85 -8.59
N THR A 219 -9.11 -24.86 -7.81
CA THR A 219 -10.39 -25.61 -7.91
C THR A 219 -11.03 -25.76 -6.53
N ALA A 220 -12.33 -26.07 -6.49
CA ALA A 220 -13.03 -26.37 -5.23
C ALA A 220 -12.33 -27.48 -4.42
N GLU A 221 -11.86 -28.53 -5.10
CA GLU A 221 -11.14 -29.65 -4.47
C GLU A 221 -9.74 -29.23 -3.98
N GLY A 222 -9.01 -28.42 -4.75
CA GLY A 222 -7.72 -27.88 -4.33
C GLY A 222 -7.83 -27.03 -3.06
N VAL A 223 -8.89 -26.23 -2.93
CA VAL A 223 -9.17 -25.46 -1.71
C VAL A 223 -9.37 -26.38 -0.50
N LYS A 224 -10.19 -27.43 -0.62
CA LYS A 224 -10.40 -28.41 0.45
C LYS A 224 -9.09 -29.08 0.89
N GLN A 225 -8.29 -29.54 -0.08
CA GLN A 225 -7.02 -30.21 0.18
C GLN A 225 -6.01 -29.31 0.90
N GLY A 226 -5.96 -28.03 0.55
CA GLY A 226 -5.11 -27.06 1.24
C GLY A 226 -5.51 -26.85 2.69
N LEU A 227 -6.79 -26.61 2.95
CA LEU A 227 -7.34 -26.45 4.30
C LEU A 227 -7.11 -27.71 5.15
N GLU A 228 -7.40 -28.89 4.61
CA GLU A 228 -7.15 -30.17 5.29
C GLU A 228 -5.66 -30.39 5.59
N SER A 229 -4.77 -29.98 4.69
CA SER A 229 -3.32 -30.12 4.91
C SER A 229 -2.81 -29.23 6.06
N LEU A 230 -3.34 -28.02 6.20
CA LEU A 230 -2.98 -27.08 7.27
C LEU A 230 -3.55 -27.53 8.62
N GLU A 231 -4.81 -27.95 8.64
CA GLU A 231 -5.46 -28.48 9.85
C GLU A 231 -4.76 -29.73 10.39
N ARG A 232 -4.41 -30.68 9.53
CA ARG A 232 -3.68 -31.90 9.94
C ARG A 232 -2.32 -31.61 10.59
N GLY A 233 -1.67 -30.51 10.24
CA GLY A 233 -0.41 -30.09 10.87
C GLY A 233 -0.57 -29.26 12.15
N GLY A 234 -1.80 -28.92 12.52
CA GLY A 234 -2.15 -28.15 13.71
C GLY A 234 -2.02 -26.64 13.55
N ALA A 235 -2.14 -26.13 12.32
CA ALA A 235 -2.19 -24.71 12.01
C ALA A 235 -3.48 -24.41 11.23
N SER A 236 -4.62 -24.45 11.90
CA SER A 236 -5.94 -24.35 11.26
C SER A 236 -6.26 -22.89 10.86
N PRO A 237 -6.38 -22.59 9.56
CA PRO A 237 -6.82 -21.27 9.11
C PRO A 237 -8.25 -20.99 9.56
N LYS A 238 -8.58 -19.72 9.81
CA LYS A 238 -9.98 -19.27 9.98
C LYS A 238 -10.46 -18.39 8.85
N PHE A 239 -9.60 -18.12 7.87
CA PHE A 239 -10.05 -17.60 6.60
C PHE A 239 -9.27 -18.17 5.42
N VAL A 240 -9.91 -18.12 4.25
CA VAL A 240 -9.26 -18.40 2.97
C VAL A 240 -9.55 -17.28 1.98
N ILE A 241 -8.55 -16.90 1.20
CA ILE A 241 -8.70 -16.05 0.03
C ILE A 241 -8.61 -16.97 -1.20
N ILE A 242 -9.75 -17.17 -1.87
CA ILE A 242 -9.79 -17.81 -3.19
C ILE A 242 -9.36 -16.75 -4.20
N ASP A 243 -8.07 -16.77 -4.50
CA ASP A 243 -7.42 -15.82 -5.40
C ASP A 243 -7.78 -16.08 -6.88
N ASP A 244 -7.17 -15.35 -7.81
CA ASP A 244 -7.49 -15.37 -9.23
C ASP A 244 -7.51 -16.80 -9.80
N GLY A 245 -8.49 -17.05 -10.67
CA GLY A 245 -8.75 -18.33 -11.32
C GLY A 245 -10.18 -18.83 -11.13
N TRP A 246 -11.00 -18.26 -10.26
CA TRP A 246 -12.39 -18.70 -10.02
C TRP A 246 -13.42 -18.04 -10.96
N GLN A 247 -13.12 -16.85 -11.51
CA GLN A 247 -14.06 -16.08 -12.32
C GLN A 247 -14.29 -16.70 -13.72
N SER A 248 -15.48 -16.48 -14.28
CA SER A 248 -15.80 -16.80 -15.68
C SER A 248 -15.23 -15.76 -16.63
N VAL A 249 -14.17 -16.12 -17.36
CA VAL A 249 -13.41 -15.20 -18.21
C VAL A 249 -13.08 -15.80 -19.57
N CYS A 250 -12.90 -14.96 -20.58
CA CYS A 250 -12.35 -15.37 -21.87
C CYS A 250 -11.58 -14.23 -22.55
N MET A 251 -10.74 -14.57 -23.53
CA MET A 251 -10.12 -13.61 -24.44
C MET A 251 -11.10 -13.23 -25.54
N ASP A 252 -11.08 -11.96 -25.95
CA ASP A 252 -11.69 -11.58 -27.21
C ASP A 252 -10.87 -12.10 -28.41
N THR A 253 -11.49 -12.18 -29.58
CA THR A 253 -10.87 -12.71 -30.81
C THR A 253 -9.72 -11.85 -31.34
N THR A 254 -9.61 -10.61 -30.88
CA THR A 254 -8.59 -9.65 -31.29
C THR A 254 -7.41 -9.56 -30.32
N SER A 255 -7.56 -10.12 -29.13
CA SER A 255 -6.59 -10.07 -28.05
C SER A 255 -5.41 -10.97 -28.35
N VAL A 256 -4.25 -10.55 -27.87
CA VAL A 256 -3.05 -11.38 -27.89
C VAL A 256 -2.85 -11.92 -26.50
N GLU A 257 -2.68 -13.24 -26.40
CA GLU A 257 -2.42 -13.92 -25.14
C GLU A 257 -1.23 -13.27 -24.41
N ALA A 258 -1.43 -12.99 -23.13
CA ALA A 258 -0.43 -12.39 -22.25
C ALA A 258 -0.32 -13.22 -20.97
N LYS A 259 0.22 -14.43 -21.11
CA LYS A 259 0.39 -15.40 -20.05
C LYS A 259 1.85 -15.86 -19.97
N PHE A 260 2.36 -16.00 -18.76
CA PHE A 260 3.59 -16.72 -18.46
C PHE A 260 3.32 -17.81 -17.42
N ASP A 261 4.35 -18.59 -17.11
CA ASP A 261 4.31 -19.50 -15.98
C ASP A 261 3.98 -18.72 -14.71
N ASP A 262 3.10 -19.28 -13.88
CA ASP A 262 2.74 -18.71 -12.59
C ASP A 262 2.09 -17.31 -12.67
N THR A 263 1.41 -17.00 -13.79
CA THR A 263 0.61 -15.77 -13.94
C THR A 263 -0.77 -16.03 -14.50
N ALA A 264 -1.67 -15.06 -14.31
CA ALA A 264 -2.89 -14.98 -15.09
C ALA A 264 -2.61 -14.65 -16.57
N ASN A 265 -3.62 -14.85 -17.41
CA ASN A 265 -3.64 -14.27 -18.74
C ASN A 265 -4.27 -12.87 -18.66
N PHE A 266 -3.43 -11.84 -18.74
CA PHE A 266 -3.84 -10.44 -18.53
C PHE A 266 -4.78 -9.90 -19.63
N SER A 267 -4.98 -10.66 -20.71
CA SER A 267 -5.85 -10.32 -21.84
C SER A 267 -7.31 -10.78 -21.66
N ASN A 268 -7.55 -11.66 -20.69
CA ASN A 268 -8.89 -12.17 -20.41
C ASN A 268 -9.82 -11.05 -19.91
N ARG A 269 -11.10 -11.14 -20.24
CA ARG A 269 -12.17 -10.25 -19.76
C ARG A 269 -13.24 -11.07 -19.04
N LEU A 270 -13.91 -10.43 -18.09
CA LEU A 270 -15.05 -11.02 -17.38
C LEU A 270 -16.23 -11.19 -18.33
N ILE A 271 -16.80 -12.39 -18.38
CA ILE A 271 -18.00 -12.70 -19.19
C ILE A 271 -19.24 -12.99 -18.35
N HIS A 272 -19.07 -13.32 -17.07
CA HIS A 272 -20.18 -13.55 -16.14
C HIS A 272 -19.74 -13.21 -14.73
N VAL A 273 -20.63 -12.63 -13.92
CA VAL A 273 -20.40 -12.38 -12.48
C VAL A 273 -20.34 -13.65 -11.62
N LYS A 274 -20.66 -14.82 -12.19
CA LYS A 274 -20.67 -16.11 -11.51
C LYS A 274 -19.35 -16.84 -11.75
N GLU A 275 -19.02 -17.74 -10.84
CA GLU A 275 -17.87 -18.63 -10.92
C GLU A 275 -17.85 -19.45 -12.21
N ASN A 276 -16.65 -19.86 -12.60
CA ASN A 276 -16.45 -20.75 -13.72
C ASN A 276 -16.69 -22.23 -13.36
N HIS A 277 -16.58 -23.08 -14.37
CA HIS A 277 -16.79 -24.54 -14.29
C HIS A 277 -16.00 -25.26 -13.18
N LYS A 278 -14.88 -24.71 -12.68
CA LYS A 278 -14.05 -25.33 -11.62
C LYS A 278 -14.71 -25.31 -10.24
N PHE A 279 -15.77 -24.50 -10.08
CA PHE A 279 -16.53 -24.34 -8.85
C PHE A 279 -18.03 -24.66 -9.04
N GLN A 280 -18.40 -25.18 -10.22
CA GLN A 280 -19.76 -25.64 -10.52
C GLN A 280 -19.89 -27.16 -10.32
N LYS A 281 -21.08 -27.62 -9.92
CA LYS A 281 -21.39 -29.05 -9.77
C LYS A 281 -21.32 -29.67 -11.17
N ASP A 282 -20.48 -30.69 -11.36
CA ASP A 282 -20.27 -31.48 -12.59
C ASP A 282 -19.35 -30.90 -13.69
N GLY A 283 -18.51 -29.90 -13.42
CA GLY A 283 -17.39 -29.55 -14.30
C GLY A 283 -17.76 -29.06 -15.73
N GLY A 284 -19.03 -28.78 -16.00
CA GLY A 284 -19.50 -28.11 -17.22
C GLY A 284 -20.37 -28.94 -18.20
N GLU A 285 -20.82 -30.16 -17.87
CA GLU A 285 -21.55 -31.01 -18.84
C GLU A 285 -23.09 -31.17 -18.64
N SER A 286 -23.73 -30.48 -17.68
CA SER A 286 -25.19 -30.56 -17.50
C SER A 286 -25.93 -29.36 -18.09
N SER A 287 -26.67 -29.58 -19.18
CA SER A 287 -27.53 -28.62 -19.89
C SER A 287 -28.95 -28.50 -19.32
N GLU A 288 -29.11 -28.57 -17.99
CA GLU A 288 -30.39 -28.29 -17.32
C GLU A 288 -30.32 -26.97 -16.53
N VAL A 289 -31.31 -26.12 -16.79
CA VAL A 289 -31.22 -24.65 -16.73
C VAL A 289 -31.54 -24.06 -15.34
N ASP A 290 -31.74 -24.86 -14.28
CA ASP A 290 -32.35 -24.32 -13.05
C ASP A 290 -31.54 -24.48 -11.75
N ASP A 291 -30.31 -25.02 -11.77
CA ASP A 291 -29.58 -25.29 -10.50
C ASP A 291 -28.06 -25.00 -10.50
N GLN A 292 -27.60 -24.10 -11.37
CA GLN A 292 -26.20 -23.68 -11.44
C GLN A 292 -25.74 -22.85 -10.22
N SER A 293 -26.63 -22.50 -9.27
CA SER A 293 -26.31 -21.71 -8.07
C SER A 293 -25.86 -22.55 -6.86
N ILE A 294 -25.84 -23.88 -6.97
CA ILE A 294 -25.47 -24.77 -5.87
C ILE A 294 -23.97 -24.96 -5.77
N GLY A 295 -23.20 -24.93 -6.87
CA GLY A 295 -21.79 -25.30 -6.87
C GLY A 295 -20.92 -24.49 -5.89
N PHE A 296 -20.85 -23.16 -6.11
CA PHE A 296 -20.00 -22.32 -5.27
C PHE A 296 -20.52 -22.19 -3.83
N ARG A 297 -21.85 -22.11 -3.67
CA ARG A 297 -22.49 -22.14 -2.35
C ARG A 297 -22.15 -23.41 -1.59
N GLN A 298 -22.18 -24.56 -2.25
CA GLN A 298 -21.92 -25.86 -1.63
C GLN A 298 -20.48 -25.92 -1.13
N ILE A 299 -19.49 -25.61 -1.95
CA ILE A 299 -18.08 -25.60 -1.50
C ILE A 299 -17.85 -24.62 -0.35
N VAL A 300 -18.40 -23.39 -0.42
CA VAL A 300 -18.24 -22.38 0.64
C VAL A 300 -18.87 -22.87 1.95
N THR A 301 -20.06 -23.47 1.88
CA THR A 301 -20.74 -24.04 3.05
C THR A 301 -19.94 -25.20 3.63
N GLU A 302 -19.50 -26.14 2.79
CA GLU A 302 -18.72 -27.31 3.20
C GLU A 302 -17.40 -26.91 3.87
N ILE A 303 -16.62 -25.96 3.31
CA ILE A 303 -15.36 -25.57 3.92
C ILE A 303 -15.55 -24.79 5.22
N LYS A 304 -16.63 -24.01 5.34
CA LYS A 304 -16.96 -23.32 6.59
C LYS A 304 -17.33 -24.31 7.70
N GLU A 305 -18.17 -25.28 7.40
CA GLU A 305 -18.61 -26.30 8.35
C GLU A 305 -17.47 -27.26 8.72
N GLN A 306 -16.74 -27.77 7.73
CA GLN A 306 -15.71 -28.79 7.94
C GLN A 306 -14.48 -28.23 8.67
N PHE A 307 -14.00 -27.04 8.29
CA PHE A 307 -12.74 -26.48 8.80
C PHE A 307 -12.97 -25.37 9.84
N SER A 308 -14.23 -25.12 10.22
CA SER A 308 -14.60 -24.01 11.10
C SER A 308 -14.05 -22.67 10.61
N LEU A 309 -14.09 -22.43 9.30
CA LEU A 309 -13.69 -21.14 8.72
C LEU A 309 -14.69 -20.06 9.14
N LYS A 310 -14.17 -18.90 9.49
CA LYS A 310 -14.94 -17.71 9.79
C LYS A 310 -15.24 -16.92 8.51
N TYR A 311 -14.24 -16.84 7.63
CA TYR A 311 -14.32 -15.98 6.45
C TYR A 311 -13.85 -16.69 5.18
N VAL A 312 -14.56 -16.47 4.08
CA VAL A 312 -14.15 -16.81 2.73
C VAL A 312 -14.14 -15.53 1.92
N TYR A 313 -12.96 -15.14 1.45
CA TYR A 313 -12.79 -14.00 0.55
C TYR A 313 -12.52 -14.50 -0.85
N VAL A 314 -12.91 -13.71 -1.85
CA VAL A 314 -12.59 -14.00 -3.26
C VAL A 314 -11.92 -12.80 -3.93
N TRP A 315 -11.08 -13.09 -4.91
CA TRP A 315 -10.37 -12.07 -5.65
C TRP A 315 -11.17 -11.54 -6.86
N HIS A 316 -11.08 -10.25 -7.17
CA HIS A 316 -11.39 -9.74 -8.51
C HIS A 316 -10.58 -8.48 -8.82
N ALA A 317 -10.45 -8.09 -10.09
CA ALA A 317 -9.86 -6.79 -10.44
C ALA A 317 -10.89 -5.66 -10.33
N ILE A 318 -10.43 -4.41 -10.12
CA ILE A 318 -11.33 -3.25 -10.04
C ILE A 318 -12.18 -3.07 -11.31
N VAL A 319 -11.65 -3.41 -12.48
CA VAL A 319 -12.37 -3.34 -13.76
C VAL A 319 -13.10 -4.65 -14.11
N GLY A 320 -13.26 -5.58 -13.16
CA GLY A 320 -13.95 -6.86 -13.30
C GLY A 320 -12.99 -8.05 -13.41
N TYR A 321 -12.12 -8.05 -14.42
CA TYR A 321 -10.96 -8.94 -14.54
C TYR A 321 -9.78 -8.15 -15.13
N TRP A 322 -8.61 -8.75 -15.35
CA TRP A 322 -7.41 -8.02 -15.83
C TRP A 322 -7.65 -7.16 -17.09
N GLY A 323 -8.32 -7.71 -18.10
CA GLY A 323 -8.72 -7.00 -19.33
C GLY A 323 -10.05 -6.25 -19.21
N GLY A 324 -10.68 -6.19 -18.05
CA GLY A 324 -11.98 -5.55 -17.86
C GLY A 324 -13.18 -6.49 -18.09
N VAL A 325 -14.34 -5.91 -18.44
CA VAL A 325 -15.59 -6.62 -18.73
C VAL A 325 -15.78 -6.77 -20.25
N MET A 326 -16.25 -7.95 -20.69
CA MET A 326 -16.43 -8.27 -22.10
C MET A 326 -17.63 -7.52 -22.71
N PRO A 327 -17.45 -6.75 -23.79
CA PRO A 327 -18.58 -6.18 -24.55
C PRO A 327 -19.25 -7.21 -25.45
N GLY A 328 -20.56 -7.03 -25.67
CA GLY A 328 -21.34 -7.81 -26.63
C GLY A 328 -21.73 -9.23 -26.17
N VAL A 329 -21.49 -9.58 -24.90
CA VAL A 329 -22.04 -10.80 -24.28
C VAL A 329 -23.29 -10.42 -23.48
N ALA A 330 -24.35 -11.23 -23.58
CA ALA A 330 -25.67 -10.91 -23.06
C ALA A 330 -25.66 -10.64 -21.54
N GLU A 331 -24.87 -11.40 -20.80
CA GLU A 331 -24.75 -11.34 -19.35
C GLU A 331 -24.15 -10.01 -18.87
N MET A 332 -23.31 -9.37 -19.69
CA MET A 332 -22.60 -8.13 -19.35
C MET A 332 -23.18 -6.88 -20.03
N GLU A 333 -24.13 -7.03 -20.96
CA GLU A 333 -24.66 -5.94 -21.80
C GLU A 333 -25.25 -4.79 -20.98
N GLN A 334 -25.91 -5.11 -19.87
CA GLN A 334 -26.52 -4.12 -18.96
C GLN A 334 -25.53 -3.13 -18.32
N TYR A 335 -24.23 -3.48 -18.28
CA TYR A 335 -23.18 -2.62 -17.74
C TYR A 335 -22.55 -1.72 -18.80
N GLU A 336 -22.95 -1.88 -20.07
CA GLU A 336 -22.50 -1.10 -21.21
C GLU A 336 -20.97 -0.96 -21.29
N PRO A 337 -20.20 -2.07 -21.18
CA PRO A 337 -18.74 -2.00 -21.19
C PRO A 337 -18.23 -1.51 -22.55
N THR A 338 -17.22 -0.65 -22.54
CA THR A 338 -16.58 -0.11 -23.75
C THR A 338 -15.09 -0.37 -23.75
N ILE A 339 -14.51 -0.67 -24.92
CA ILE A 339 -13.07 -0.91 -25.01
C ILE A 339 -12.33 0.44 -25.07
N VAL A 340 -11.55 0.73 -24.04
CA VAL A 340 -10.79 1.97 -23.87
C VAL A 340 -9.28 1.72 -23.88
N ASN A 341 -8.52 2.71 -24.35
CA ASN A 341 -7.06 2.65 -24.38
C ASN A 341 -6.48 3.14 -23.04
N PRO A 342 -5.71 2.31 -22.31
CA PRO A 342 -4.96 2.75 -21.14
C PRO A 342 -3.82 3.68 -21.55
N ILE A 343 -3.77 4.88 -20.96
CA ILE A 343 -2.74 5.90 -21.21
C ILE A 343 -2.04 6.21 -19.88
N PRO A 344 -0.86 5.62 -19.59
CA PRO A 344 -0.09 5.97 -18.40
C PRO A 344 0.45 7.40 -18.49
N SER A 345 0.72 8.03 -17.34
CA SER A 345 1.41 9.32 -17.31
C SER A 345 2.86 9.18 -17.78
N PRO A 346 3.47 10.25 -18.32
CA PRO A 346 4.91 10.28 -18.57
C PRO A 346 5.75 9.99 -17.32
N GLY A 347 5.27 10.37 -16.13
CA GLY A 347 5.93 10.05 -14.87
C GLY A 347 5.96 8.54 -14.60
N VAL A 348 4.84 7.84 -14.76
CA VAL A 348 4.77 6.38 -14.64
C VAL A 348 5.62 5.70 -15.72
N GLU A 349 5.54 6.16 -16.97
CA GLU A 349 6.35 5.62 -18.08
C GLU A 349 7.84 5.71 -17.79
N SER A 350 8.29 6.81 -17.17
CA SER A 350 9.70 7.02 -16.83
C SER A 350 10.24 6.04 -15.78
N ASN A 351 9.36 5.45 -14.96
CA ASN A 351 9.71 4.41 -13.99
C ASN A 351 9.62 2.99 -14.59
N GLY A 352 9.26 2.89 -15.87
CA GLY A 352 9.21 1.66 -16.63
C GLY A 352 7.82 1.03 -16.71
N ILE A 353 7.48 0.54 -17.90
CA ILE A 353 6.24 -0.21 -18.14
C ILE A 353 6.53 -1.70 -17.99
N CYS A 354 6.14 -2.24 -16.84
CA CYS A 354 6.24 -3.67 -16.54
C CYS A 354 5.37 -4.52 -17.48
N PHE A 355 5.58 -5.84 -17.46
CA PHE A 355 4.87 -6.76 -18.34
C PHE A 355 3.35 -6.67 -18.21
N VAL A 356 2.81 -6.66 -16.99
CA VAL A 356 1.36 -6.64 -16.75
C VAL A 356 0.72 -5.40 -17.38
N LEU A 357 1.26 -4.21 -17.15
CA LEU A 357 0.73 -2.97 -17.72
C LEU A 357 0.87 -2.96 -19.25
N ARG A 358 2.01 -3.41 -19.79
CA ARG A 358 2.22 -3.51 -21.24
C ARG A 358 1.17 -4.39 -21.90
N SER A 359 0.84 -5.51 -21.25
CA SER A 359 -0.17 -6.45 -21.72
C SER A 359 -1.57 -5.84 -21.69
N ILE A 360 -1.92 -5.12 -20.62
CA ILE A 360 -3.20 -4.40 -20.52
C ILE A 360 -3.29 -3.29 -21.58
N MET A 361 -2.23 -2.50 -21.79
CA MET A 361 -2.18 -1.47 -22.84
C MET A 361 -2.37 -2.05 -24.23
N LYS A 362 -1.71 -3.18 -24.52
CA LYS A 362 -1.80 -3.86 -25.82
C LYS A 362 -3.21 -4.40 -26.10
N ASN A 363 -3.85 -4.97 -25.08
CA ASN A 363 -5.16 -5.62 -25.23
C ASN A 363 -6.34 -4.69 -24.93
N ARG A 364 -6.08 -3.48 -24.41
CA ARG A 364 -7.09 -2.48 -24.03
C ARG A 364 -8.01 -2.98 -22.91
N VAL A 365 -8.75 -2.09 -22.26
CA VAL A 365 -9.60 -2.43 -21.11
C VAL A 365 -11.07 -2.32 -21.49
N GLY A 366 -11.87 -3.33 -21.13
CA GLY A 366 -13.33 -3.28 -21.19
C GLY A 366 -13.84 -2.53 -19.97
N LEU A 367 -13.94 -1.21 -20.07
CA LEU A 367 -14.35 -0.35 -18.98
C LEU A 367 -15.87 -0.32 -18.89
N VAL A 368 -16.42 -0.73 -17.75
CA VAL A 368 -17.84 -0.58 -17.43
C VAL A 368 -18.22 0.90 -17.52
N ASN A 369 -19.38 1.21 -18.10
CA ASN A 369 -19.88 2.57 -18.14
C ASN A 369 -19.82 3.17 -16.72
N PRO A 370 -19.12 4.30 -16.49
CA PRO A 370 -18.98 4.85 -15.15
C PRO A 370 -20.33 5.14 -14.47
N GLU A 371 -21.42 5.37 -15.19
CA GLU A 371 -22.78 5.52 -14.63
C GLU A 371 -23.42 4.20 -14.16
N LYS A 372 -22.88 3.06 -14.58
CA LYS A 372 -23.39 1.71 -14.29
C LYS A 372 -22.48 0.91 -13.34
N VAL A 373 -21.31 1.45 -12.97
CA VAL A 373 -20.31 0.73 -12.19
C VAL A 373 -20.81 0.27 -10.82
N TYR A 374 -21.67 1.05 -10.14
CA TYR A 374 -22.31 0.59 -8.91
C TYR A 374 -23.23 -0.62 -9.13
N ALA A 375 -24.02 -0.63 -10.21
CA ALA A 375 -24.86 -1.78 -10.52
C ALA A 375 -24.01 -3.03 -10.78
N PHE A 376 -22.91 -2.89 -11.52
CA PHE A 376 -21.94 -3.96 -11.74
C PHE A 376 -21.39 -4.54 -10.44
N TYR A 377 -20.82 -3.71 -9.56
CA TYR A 377 -20.31 -4.20 -8.28
C TYR A 377 -21.40 -4.74 -7.38
N ASN A 378 -22.58 -4.13 -7.38
CA ASN A 378 -23.69 -4.58 -6.55
C ASN A 378 -24.14 -5.97 -6.97
N ASP A 379 -24.25 -6.25 -8.27
CA ASP A 379 -24.66 -7.55 -8.76
C ASP A 379 -23.60 -8.62 -8.47
N LEU A 380 -22.32 -8.29 -8.68
CA LEU A 380 -21.20 -9.17 -8.34
C LEU A 380 -21.16 -9.49 -6.84
N HIS A 381 -21.19 -8.48 -5.97
CA HIS A 381 -21.08 -8.69 -4.52
C HIS A 381 -22.34 -9.27 -3.90
N SER A 382 -23.54 -8.91 -4.40
CA SER A 382 -24.80 -9.54 -3.99
C SER A 382 -24.79 -11.03 -4.33
N TYR A 383 -24.28 -11.39 -5.52
CA TYR A 383 -24.11 -12.80 -5.88
C TYR A 383 -23.15 -13.52 -4.91
N LEU A 384 -21.96 -12.96 -4.69
CA LEU A 384 -20.95 -13.52 -3.79
C LEU A 384 -21.48 -13.70 -2.36
N ALA A 385 -22.10 -12.65 -1.79
CA ALA A 385 -22.74 -12.71 -0.48
C ALA A 385 -23.83 -13.78 -0.45
N SER A 386 -24.62 -13.90 -1.53
CA SER A 386 -25.67 -14.91 -1.60
C SER A 386 -25.13 -16.32 -1.48
N VAL A 387 -23.96 -16.64 -2.06
CA VAL A 387 -23.31 -17.96 -1.98
C VAL A 387 -22.45 -18.14 -0.73
N GLY A 388 -22.47 -17.17 0.18
CA GLY A 388 -21.82 -17.26 1.49
C GLY A 388 -20.38 -16.76 1.52
N VAL A 389 -19.90 -16.07 0.49
CA VAL A 389 -18.62 -15.34 0.53
C VAL A 389 -18.76 -14.12 1.45
N ASP A 390 -17.76 -13.85 2.27
CA ASP A 390 -17.82 -12.83 3.32
C ASP A 390 -17.14 -11.51 2.92
N GLY A 391 -16.26 -11.53 1.91
CA GLY A 391 -15.52 -10.35 1.49
C GLY A 391 -14.74 -10.55 0.20
N VAL A 392 -13.97 -9.53 -0.19
CA VAL A 392 -13.22 -9.53 -1.44
C VAL A 392 -11.79 -9.00 -1.29
N LYS A 393 -10.88 -9.50 -2.12
CA LYS A 393 -9.58 -8.86 -2.40
C LYS A 393 -9.68 -8.21 -3.78
N VAL A 394 -9.51 -6.90 -3.86
CA VAL A 394 -9.72 -6.14 -5.11
C VAL A 394 -8.41 -5.61 -5.66
N ASP A 395 -7.96 -6.20 -6.76
CA ASP A 395 -6.69 -5.91 -7.41
C ASP A 395 -6.80 -4.87 -8.53
N ASN A 396 -5.64 -4.50 -9.06
CA ASN A 396 -5.45 -3.60 -10.19
C ASN A 396 -6.10 -2.20 -10.01
N GLN A 397 -6.30 -1.73 -8.77
CA GLN A 397 -7.08 -0.51 -8.52
C GLN A 397 -6.50 0.75 -9.18
N SER A 398 -5.17 0.87 -9.18
CA SER A 398 -4.48 2.01 -9.79
C SER A 398 -4.62 2.08 -11.33
N ILE A 399 -5.15 1.05 -12.01
CA ILE A 399 -5.35 1.10 -13.47
C ILE A 399 -6.26 2.24 -13.90
N LEU A 400 -7.19 2.64 -13.02
CA LEU A 400 -8.16 3.69 -13.28
C LEU A 400 -7.51 5.02 -13.67
N GLU A 401 -6.28 5.29 -13.19
CA GLU A 401 -5.58 6.53 -13.55
C GLU A 401 -5.23 6.62 -15.04
N THR A 402 -5.14 5.46 -15.71
CA THR A 402 -4.83 5.35 -17.14
C THR A 402 -6.08 5.42 -18.02
N LEU A 403 -7.27 5.40 -17.43
CA LEU A 403 -8.55 5.28 -18.12
C LEU A 403 -9.38 6.58 -18.07
N GLY A 404 -8.79 7.66 -17.54
CA GLY A 404 -9.47 8.93 -17.31
C GLY A 404 -9.87 9.69 -18.57
N ALA A 405 -9.21 9.45 -19.70
CA ALA A 405 -9.48 10.16 -20.96
C ALA A 405 -10.91 9.91 -21.47
N GLY A 406 -11.68 10.97 -21.67
CA GLY A 406 -13.10 10.90 -22.05
C GLY A 406 -14.05 10.67 -20.88
N ASN A 407 -13.53 10.53 -19.66
CA ASN A 407 -14.30 10.32 -18.43
C ASN A 407 -14.17 11.49 -17.44
N GLY A 408 -13.61 12.62 -17.88
CA GLY A 408 -13.40 13.81 -17.05
C GLY A 408 -12.16 13.73 -16.17
N GLY A 409 -11.18 12.89 -16.53
CA GLY A 409 -9.92 12.79 -15.82
C GLY A 409 -9.81 11.63 -14.83
N ARG A 410 -8.57 11.35 -14.42
CA ARG A 410 -8.21 10.25 -13.53
C ARG A 410 -8.85 10.38 -12.16
N VAL A 411 -8.89 11.59 -11.60
CA VAL A 411 -9.41 11.84 -10.26
C VAL A 411 -10.90 11.53 -10.21
N LYS A 412 -11.65 12.05 -11.18
CA LYS A 412 -13.09 11.84 -11.27
C LYS A 412 -13.45 10.37 -11.49
N LEU A 413 -12.78 9.69 -12.42
CA LEU A 413 -13.01 8.27 -12.68
C LEU A 413 -12.65 7.40 -11.47
N ALA A 414 -11.47 7.62 -10.87
CA ALA A 414 -11.02 6.89 -9.71
C ALA A 414 -11.99 7.05 -8.54
N ARG A 415 -12.38 8.29 -8.21
CA ARG A 415 -13.34 8.56 -7.13
C ARG A 415 -14.65 7.83 -7.35
N LYS A 416 -15.19 7.89 -8.57
CA LYS A 416 -16.47 7.24 -8.90
C LYS A 416 -16.43 5.73 -8.74
N TYR A 417 -15.35 5.08 -9.19
CA TYR A 417 -15.18 3.63 -9.05
C TYR A 417 -14.99 3.21 -7.60
N HIS A 418 -14.17 3.92 -6.82
CA HIS A 418 -13.95 3.60 -5.41
C HIS A 418 -15.20 3.85 -4.56
N GLU A 419 -15.95 4.94 -4.81
CA GLU A 419 -17.24 5.18 -4.14
C GLU A 419 -18.26 4.08 -4.42
N ALA A 420 -18.37 3.65 -5.69
CA ALA A 420 -19.25 2.56 -6.07
C ALA A 420 -18.82 1.21 -5.47
N LEU A 421 -17.51 0.95 -5.41
CA LEU A 421 -16.94 -0.24 -4.80
C LEU A 421 -17.26 -0.28 -3.31
N GLU A 422 -16.90 0.76 -2.55
CA GLU A 422 -17.15 0.84 -1.11
C GLU A 422 -18.64 0.78 -0.77
N THR A 423 -19.49 1.41 -1.58
CA THR A 423 -20.95 1.34 -1.41
C THR A 423 -21.46 -0.10 -1.60
N SER A 424 -20.95 -0.81 -2.60
CA SER A 424 -21.31 -2.22 -2.82
C SER A 424 -20.82 -3.13 -1.68
N ILE A 425 -19.60 -2.91 -1.17
CA ILE A 425 -19.07 -3.66 -0.02
C ILE A 425 -20.00 -3.49 1.20
N SER A 426 -20.27 -2.24 1.56
CA SER A 426 -21.10 -1.88 2.73
C SER A 426 -22.52 -2.44 2.66
N LYS A 427 -23.03 -2.63 1.44
CA LYS A 427 -24.39 -3.15 1.21
C LYS A 427 -24.47 -4.67 1.32
N ASN A 428 -23.43 -5.39 0.87
CA ASN A 428 -23.51 -6.83 0.64
C ASN A 428 -22.73 -7.66 1.67
N PHE A 429 -21.74 -7.07 2.35
CA PHE A 429 -20.92 -7.75 3.34
C PHE A 429 -21.17 -7.20 4.75
N PRO A 430 -20.97 -8.01 5.80
CA PRO A 430 -21.39 -7.68 7.17
C PRO A 430 -20.64 -6.50 7.80
N SER A 431 -19.44 -6.20 7.32
CA SER A 431 -18.58 -5.11 7.77
C SER A 431 -17.70 -4.64 6.59
N ASN A 432 -16.51 -4.13 6.88
CA ASN A 432 -15.56 -3.60 5.92
C ASN A 432 -14.70 -4.68 5.25
N GLU A 433 -15.36 -5.66 4.65
CA GLU A 433 -14.75 -6.91 4.21
C GLU A 433 -14.10 -6.77 2.81
N ILE A 434 -13.10 -5.89 2.73
CA ILE A 434 -12.30 -5.64 1.52
C ILE A 434 -10.81 -5.53 1.84
N ILE A 435 -9.98 -6.18 1.03
CA ILE A 435 -8.54 -5.92 0.94
C ILE A 435 -8.28 -5.14 -0.34
N SER A 436 -7.90 -3.87 -0.21
CA SER A 436 -7.52 -3.04 -1.34
C SER A 436 -6.12 -3.38 -1.82
N CYS A 437 -5.97 -3.74 -3.08
CA CYS A 437 -4.72 -4.23 -3.61
C CYS A 437 -4.35 -3.46 -4.89
N MET A 438 -3.05 -3.30 -5.14
CA MET A 438 -2.54 -2.54 -6.28
C MET A 438 -3.04 -1.08 -6.29
N SER A 439 -3.20 -0.49 -5.11
CA SER A 439 -3.96 0.75 -4.88
C SER A 439 -3.12 1.89 -4.28
N HIS A 440 -1.81 1.94 -4.58
CA HIS A 440 -0.95 2.98 -4.00
C HIS A 440 -1.09 4.36 -4.66
N SER A 441 -1.90 4.52 -5.71
CA SER A 441 -2.13 5.86 -6.30
C SER A 441 -2.80 6.79 -5.30
N THR A 442 -2.35 8.04 -5.23
CA THR A 442 -3.04 9.09 -4.44
C THR A 442 -4.44 9.39 -4.97
N ASP A 443 -4.75 9.05 -6.22
CA ASP A 443 -6.13 9.09 -6.73
C ASP A 443 -7.07 8.19 -5.90
N ALA A 444 -6.57 7.01 -5.50
CA ALA A 444 -7.29 6.03 -4.70
C ALA A 444 -7.25 6.38 -3.20
N LEU A 445 -6.05 6.70 -2.66
CA LEU A 445 -5.88 6.99 -1.23
C LEU A 445 -6.75 8.17 -0.77
N TYR A 446 -6.77 9.27 -1.54
CA TYR A 446 -7.60 10.44 -1.24
C TYR A 446 -9.07 10.27 -1.64
N SER A 447 -9.49 9.09 -2.10
CA SER A 447 -10.89 8.76 -2.41
C SER A 447 -11.48 7.68 -1.51
N ALA A 448 -10.70 7.10 -0.58
CA ALA A 448 -11.12 5.94 0.20
C ALA A 448 -11.71 6.30 1.56
N LYS A 449 -13.04 6.22 1.69
CA LYS A 449 -13.77 6.59 2.92
C LYS A 449 -13.92 5.41 3.87
N GLN A 450 -14.16 4.22 3.34
CA GLN A 450 -14.54 3.06 4.15
C GLN A 450 -13.46 1.99 4.17
N ALA A 451 -12.91 1.59 3.02
CA ALA A 451 -11.95 0.49 2.94
C ALA A 451 -10.81 0.67 3.94
N ALA A 452 -10.60 -0.31 4.82
CA ALA A 452 -9.66 -0.21 5.95
C ALA A 452 -8.38 -1.02 5.78
N VAL A 453 -8.29 -1.92 4.80
CA VAL A 453 -7.09 -2.76 4.60
C VAL A 453 -6.52 -2.51 3.22
N ILE A 454 -5.20 -2.29 3.12
CA ILE A 454 -4.48 -2.10 1.85
C ILE A 454 -3.22 -2.96 1.80
N ARG A 455 -2.99 -3.68 0.69
CA ARG A 455 -1.70 -4.34 0.48
C ARG A 455 -0.58 -3.31 0.35
N ALA A 456 0.52 -3.51 1.06
CA ALA A 456 1.55 -2.50 1.32
C ALA A 456 2.77 -2.54 0.41
N SER A 457 2.86 -3.50 -0.51
CA SER A 457 4.00 -3.69 -1.41
C SER A 457 3.60 -4.41 -2.68
N ASP A 458 4.55 -4.52 -3.61
CA ASP A 458 4.50 -5.49 -4.69
C ASP A 458 4.42 -6.93 -4.16
N ASP A 459 4.13 -7.88 -5.05
CA ASP A 459 3.95 -9.29 -4.70
C ASP A 459 5.16 -9.86 -3.97
N PHE A 460 4.90 -10.76 -3.02
CA PHE A 460 5.90 -11.72 -2.56
C PHE A 460 6.29 -12.65 -3.70
N PHE A 461 7.54 -12.58 -4.18
CA PHE A 461 8.06 -13.44 -5.24
C PHE A 461 8.95 -14.55 -4.67
N PRO A 462 8.42 -15.74 -4.32
CA PRO A 462 9.17 -16.79 -3.64
C PRO A 462 10.41 -17.30 -4.40
N ARG A 463 10.45 -17.09 -5.71
CA ARG A 463 11.54 -17.56 -6.59
C ARG A 463 12.50 -16.46 -7.01
N ASP A 464 12.27 -15.21 -6.60
CA ASP A 464 13.20 -14.09 -6.83
C ASP A 464 13.95 -13.78 -5.53
N PRO A 465 15.21 -14.22 -5.38
CA PRO A 465 16.00 -13.96 -4.19
C PRO A 465 16.14 -12.46 -3.87
N ALA A 466 16.15 -11.59 -4.89
CA ALA A 466 16.28 -10.15 -4.71
C ALA A 466 15.04 -9.55 -4.03
N SER A 467 13.87 -10.17 -4.20
CA SER A 467 12.60 -9.62 -3.72
C SER A 467 12.46 -9.65 -2.20
N HIS A 468 13.07 -10.60 -1.49
CA HIS A 468 12.77 -10.86 -0.08
C HIS A 468 13.15 -9.69 0.85
N THR A 469 14.38 -9.19 0.77
CA THR A 469 14.81 -8.06 1.61
C THR A 469 14.15 -6.75 1.18
N ILE A 470 13.93 -6.57 -0.13
CA ILE A 470 13.23 -5.43 -0.72
C ILE A 470 11.78 -5.38 -0.24
N HIS A 471 11.10 -6.52 -0.13
CA HIS A 471 9.73 -6.64 0.35
C HIS A 471 9.61 -6.07 1.76
N ILE A 472 10.45 -6.54 2.70
CA ILE A 472 10.38 -6.10 4.10
C ILE A 472 10.69 -4.61 4.24
N ALA A 473 11.67 -4.10 3.49
CA ALA A 473 11.92 -2.67 3.46
C ALA A 473 10.70 -1.90 2.89
N SER A 474 10.19 -2.31 1.73
CA SER A 474 9.07 -1.65 1.07
C SER A 474 7.81 -1.61 1.93
N VAL A 475 7.37 -2.75 2.51
CA VAL A 475 6.17 -2.78 3.36
C VAL A 475 6.32 -1.86 4.57
N ALA A 476 7.50 -1.83 5.22
CA ALA A 476 7.74 -1.00 6.39
C ALA A 476 7.71 0.49 6.04
N TYR A 477 8.46 0.92 5.02
CA TYR A 477 8.49 2.34 4.66
C TYR A 477 7.17 2.82 4.04
N ASN A 478 6.52 2.02 3.19
CA ASN A 478 5.21 2.39 2.64
C ASN A 478 4.17 2.59 3.75
N THR A 479 4.23 1.76 4.81
CA THR A 479 3.37 1.86 6.00
C THR A 479 3.42 3.23 6.68
N ILE A 480 4.51 4.00 6.56
CA ILE A 480 4.61 5.35 7.11
C ILE A 480 3.52 6.27 6.56
N PHE A 481 3.18 6.14 5.27
CA PHE A 481 2.21 7.00 4.60
C PHE A 481 0.86 6.30 4.42
N ILE A 482 0.85 5.12 3.78
CA ILE A 482 -0.42 4.42 3.51
C ILE A 482 -1.11 3.96 4.79
N GLY A 483 -0.32 3.78 5.87
CA GLY A 483 -0.82 3.47 7.20
C GLY A 483 -1.83 4.50 7.69
N GLU A 484 -1.71 5.78 7.34
CA GLU A 484 -2.66 6.81 7.77
C GLU A 484 -4.02 6.75 7.04
N PHE A 485 -4.11 5.99 5.95
CA PHE A 485 -5.34 5.78 5.19
C PHE A 485 -6.00 4.43 5.51
N MET A 486 -5.19 3.38 5.65
CA MET A 486 -5.65 2.00 5.83
C MET A 486 -4.61 1.19 6.62
N GLN A 487 -5.05 0.12 7.28
CA GLN A 487 -4.17 -0.87 7.89
C GLN A 487 -3.40 -1.62 6.80
N PRO A 488 -2.06 -1.56 6.81
CA PRO A 488 -1.26 -2.21 5.77
C PRO A 488 -1.29 -3.73 5.94
N ASP A 489 -1.63 -4.43 4.86
CA ASP A 489 -1.45 -5.86 4.67
C ASP A 489 -0.07 -6.11 4.06
N TRP A 490 0.72 -6.98 4.71
CA TRP A 490 2.12 -7.23 4.34
C TRP A 490 2.30 -8.39 3.37
N ASP A 491 1.19 -8.86 2.79
CA ASP A 491 1.11 -9.94 1.82
C ASP A 491 1.38 -11.33 2.40
N MET A 492 0.90 -12.34 1.69
CA MET A 492 1.20 -13.75 1.96
C MET A 492 2.70 -14.04 1.95
N PHE A 493 3.08 -15.20 2.49
CA PHE A 493 4.43 -15.74 2.38
C PHE A 493 4.39 -17.28 2.39
N HIS A 494 5.50 -17.90 1.99
CA HIS A 494 5.68 -19.35 2.13
C HIS A 494 6.26 -19.68 3.50
N SER A 495 5.57 -20.53 4.26
CA SER A 495 6.10 -21.10 5.51
C SER A 495 7.24 -22.09 5.25
N LEU A 496 7.20 -22.85 4.15
CA LEU A 496 8.29 -23.75 3.77
C LEU A 496 9.23 -23.07 2.77
N HIS A 497 10.11 -22.21 3.28
CA HIS A 497 11.06 -21.44 2.46
C HIS A 497 12.33 -21.08 3.25
N PRO A 498 13.52 -20.95 2.62
CA PRO A 498 14.73 -20.51 3.32
C PRO A 498 14.60 -19.17 4.07
N MET A 499 13.72 -18.28 3.58
CA MET A 499 13.41 -16.98 4.19
C MET A 499 12.13 -17.00 5.06
N ALA A 500 11.57 -18.16 5.38
CA ALA A 500 10.28 -18.26 6.08
C ALA A 500 10.29 -17.62 7.47
N GLU A 501 11.33 -17.87 8.29
CA GLU A 501 11.44 -17.23 9.60
C GLU A 501 11.61 -15.71 9.48
N TYR A 502 12.31 -15.24 8.45
CA TYR A 502 12.51 -13.82 8.17
C TYR A 502 11.19 -13.12 7.85
N HIS A 503 10.40 -13.70 6.94
CA HIS A 503 9.07 -13.18 6.60
C HIS A 503 8.07 -13.33 7.75
N GLY A 504 8.05 -14.48 8.43
CA GLY A 504 7.18 -14.72 9.58
C GLY A 504 7.40 -13.71 10.71
N ALA A 505 8.67 -13.43 11.06
CA ALA A 505 9.02 -12.41 12.05
C ALA A 505 8.55 -11.01 11.63
N ALA A 506 8.65 -10.66 10.35
CA ALA A 506 8.18 -9.39 9.82
C ALA A 506 6.65 -9.25 9.93
N ARG A 507 5.87 -10.28 9.54
CA ARG A 507 4.40 -10.25 9.70
C ARG A 507 3.97 -10.21 11.17
N ALA A 508 4.68 -10.89 12.06
CA ALA A 508 4.40 -10.86 13.50
C ALA A 508 4.46 -9.44 14.10
N ILE A 509 5.36 -8.59 13.61
CA ILE A 509 5.48 -7.19 14.05
C ILE A 509 4.71 -6.19 13.17
N GLY A 510 4.20 -6.60 12.01
CA GLY A 510 3.59 -5.69 11.03
C GLY A 510 2.23 -5.11 11.44
N GLY A 511 1.54 -5.74 12.40
CA GLY A 511 0.16 -5.40 12.76
C GLY A 511 -0.86 -5.76 11.67
N CYS A 512 -0.48 -6.67 10.78
CA CYS A 512 -1.24 -7.13 9.63
C CYS A 512 -1.84 -8.53 9.88
N SER A 513 -2.73 -8.96 8.99
CA SER A 513 -3.17 -10.35 8.94
C SER A 513 -1.99 -11.26 8.64
N ILE A 514 -1.96 -12.45 9.22
CA ILE A 514 -0.94 -13.46 8.91
C ILE A 514 -1.62 -14.55 8.07
N TYR A 515 -1.21 -14.67 6.82
CA TYR A 515 -1.66 -15.75 5.96
C TYR A 515 -0.53 -16.24 5.06
N VAL A 516 -0.60 -17.52 4.70
CA VAL A 516 0.39 -18.17 3.84
C VAL A 516 -0.20 -18.52 2.48
N SER A 517 0.66 -18.85 1.53
CA SER A 517 0.28 -19.28 0.18
C SER A 517 0.92 -20.61 -0.25
N ASP A 518 1.48 -21.35 0.72
CA ASP A 518 2.09 -22.65 0.50
C ASP A 518 1.15 -23.63 -0.24
N LYS A 519 1.74 -24.48 -1.08
CA LYS A 519 1.04 -25.60 -1.71
C LYS A 519 0.54 -26.60 -0.66
N PRO A 520 -0.60 -27.28 -0.88
CA PRO A 520 -1.04 -28.34 0.00
C PRO A 520 0.07 -29.37 0.28
N GLY A 521 0.27 -29.69 1.56
CA GLY A 521 1.31 -30.62 2.02
C GLY A 521 2.74 -30.05 2.05
N HIS A 522 2.96 -28.79 1.69
CA HIS A 522 4.29 -28.15 1.65
C HIS A 522 4.39 -27.02 2.69
N HIS A 523 4.06 -27.34 3.94
CA HIS A 523 4.02 -26.38 5.04
C HIS A 523 5.15 -26.60 6.04
N ASP A 524 5.68 -25.53 6.62
CA ASP A 524 6.55 -25.63 7.81
C ASP A 524 5.75 -25.33 9.08
N PHE A 525 5.26 -26.40 9.72
CA PHE A 525 4.48 -26.27 10.96
C PHE A 525 5.31 -25.80 12.16
N ILE A 526 6.65 -25.85 12.12
CA ILE A 526 7.49 -25.29 13.18
C ILE A 526 7.46 -23.76 13.10
N VAL A 527 7.52 -23.21 11.88
CA VAL A 527 7.35 -21.77 11.66
C VAL A 527 5.92 -21.33 11.99
N LEU A 528 4.90 -22.03 11.48
CA LEU A 528 3.51 -21.67 11.70
C LEU A 528 3.12 -21.64 13.19
N LYS A 529 3.57 -22.62 13.99
CA LYS A 529 3.31 -22.67 15.44
C LYS A 529 3.96 -21.53 16.25
N LYS A 530 4.86 -20.74 15.65
CA LYS A 530 5.39 -19.51 16.27
C LYS A 530 4.47 -18.30 16.05
N LEU A 531 3.56 -18.37 15.07
CA LEU A 531 2.71 -17.26 14.64
C LEU A 531 1.22 -17.48 14.96
N VAL A 532 0.80 -18.75 14.98
CA VAL A 532 -0.61 -19.15 15.04
C VAL A 532 -0.88 -19.88 16.34
N LEU A 533 -1.93 -19.44 17.06
CA LEU A 533 -2.42 -20.08 18.27
C LEU A 533 -3.26 -21.32 17.94
N PRO A 534 -3.47 -22.26 18.89
CA PRO A 534 -4.22 -23.49 18.63
C PRO A 534 -5.66 -23.29 18.13
N ASP A 535 -6.28 -22.16 18.43
CA ASP A 535 -7.62 -21.80 17.96
C ASP A 535 -7.63 -21.11 16.59
N GLY A 536 -6.46 -20.93 15.96
CA GLY A 536 -6.28 -20.25 14.69
C GLY A 536 -6.20 -18.73 14.79
N SER A 537 -6.26 -18.15 16.00
CA SER A 537 -6.01 -16.72 16.20
C SER A 537 -4.51 -16.39 16.12
N THR A 538 -4.19 -15.11 15.92
CA THR A 538 -2.82 -14.60 15.87
C THR A 538 -2.62 -13.52 16.93
N LEU A 539 -1.38 -13.37 17.40
CA LEU A 539 -1.00 -12.30 18.33
C LEU A 539 -0.66 -11.02 17.57
N ARG A 540 -1.62 -10.50 16.81
CA ARG A 540 -1.45 -9.31 15.97
C ARG A 540 -1.10 -8.08 16.81
N ALA A 541 -0.05 -7.36 16.41
CA ALA A 541 0.30 -6.08 17.00
C ALA A 541 -0.73 -4.98 16.64
N LYS A 542 -0.90 -3.97 17.50
CA LYS A 542 -2.00 -3.01 17.42
C LYS A 542 -1.89 -1.98 16.31
N LEU A 543 -0.68 -1.52 16.02
CA LEU A 543 -0.45 -0.41 15.09
C LEU A 543 0.05 -0.96 13.75
N PRO A 544 0.05 -0.16 12.68
CA PRO A 544 0.90 -0.45 11.53
C PRO A 544 2.38 -0.47 11.94
N GLY A 545 3.10 -1.53 11.58
CA GLY A 545 4.54 -1.65 11.85
C GLY A 545 5.34 -0.63 11.04
N ARG A 546 6.08 0.25 11.70
CA ARG A 546 6.83 1.35 11.04
C ARG A 546 8.33 1.26 11.32
N PRO A 547 9.19 1.73 10.41
CA PRO A 547 10.60 1.94 10.70
C PRO A 547 10.75 2.82 11.94
N THR A 548 11.74 2.55 12.78
CA THR A 548 12.09 3.43 13.91
C THR A 548 12.61 4.77 13.41
N ARG A 549 12.57 5.77 14.28
CA ARG A 549 12.92 7.16 13.93
C ARG A 549 14.32 7.28 13.31
N ASP A 550 15.30 6.54 13.82
CA ASP A 550 16.68 6.54 13.31
C ASP A 550 16.86 5.82 11.97
N CYS A 551 15.89 5.00 11.55
CA CYS A 551 15.89 4.37 10.24
C CYS A 551 15.28 5.25 9.14
N LEU A 552 14.47 6.27 9.48
CA LEU A 552 13.64 7.01 8.52
C LEU A 552 14.42 7.57 7.32
N PHE A 553 15.66 8.02 7.53
CA PHE A 553 16.50 8.68 6.51
C PHE A 553 17.74 7.84 6.13
N SER A 554 17.75 6.57 6.50
CA SER A 554 18.86 5.64 6.24
C SER A 554 18.40 4.60 5.22
N ASP A 555 19.31 4.06 4.41
CA ASP A 555 18.97 3.08 3.39
C ASP A 555 19.37 1.67 3.83
N PRO A 556 18.46 0.90 4.45
CA PRO A 556 18.79 -0.42 4.99
C PRO A 556 19.04 -1.48 3.91
N THR A 557 18.88 -1.13 2.62
CA THR A 557 19.02 -2.07 1.52
C THR A 557 20.37 -1.98 0.81
N ARG A 558 21.03 -0.81 0.88
CA ARG A 558 22.20 -0.49 0.04
C ARG A 558 23.41 0.10 0.76
N ASP A 559 23.22 0.72 1.93
CA ASP A 559 24.30 1.53 2.54
C ASP A 559 25.43 0.71 3.19
N GLY A 560 25.25 -0.62 3.32
CA GLY A 560 26.18 -1.54 3.95
C GLY A 560 26.36 -1.33 5.46
N LYS A 561 25.49 -0.55 6.11
CA LYS A 561 25.70 -0.04 7.48
C LYS A 561 24.44 -0.03 8.34
N SER A 562 23.26 0.08 7.75
CA SER A 562 22.01 0.23 8.50
C SER A 562 21.23 -1.08 8.54
N LEU A 563 20.76 -1.44 9.73
CA LEU A 563 19.71 -2.44 9.91
C LEU A 563 18.36 -1.73 9.89
N LEU A 564 17.33 -2.39 9.35
CA LEU A 564 15.97 -1.90 9.45
C LEU A 564 15.40 -2.32 10.79
N LYS A 565 15.17 -1.35 11.67
CA LYS A 565 14.41 -1.55 12.91
C LYS A 565 12.96 -1.18 12.65
N ILE A 566 12.04 -2.06 13.02
CA ILE A 566 10.59 -1.87 12.90
C ILE A 566 10.02 -1.92 14.30
N TRP A 567 9.17 -0.97 14.67
CA TRP A 567 8.51 -0.94 15.96
C TRP A 567 7.00 -1.09 15.84
N ASN A 568 6.40 -1.64 16.91
CA ASN A 568 4.96 -1.75 17.09
C ASN A 568 4.64 -1.89 18.60
N MET A 569 3.35 -2.03 18.93
CA MET A 569 2.82 -2.14 20.28
C MET A 569 1.83 -3.31 20.39
N ASN A 570 1.72 -3.91 21.57
CA ASN A 570 0.57 -4.71 21.95
C ASN A 570 -0.15 -4.08 23.17
N ASP A 571 -1.05 -4.81 23.82
CA ASP A 571 -1.77 -4.32 25.01
C ASP A 571 -0.87 -4.02 26.22
N PHE A 572 0.32 -4.61 26.28
CA PHE A 572 1.13 -4.67 27.50
C PHE A 572 2.57 -4.16 27.33
N THR A 573 3.12 -4.16 26.12
CA THR A 573 4.52 -3.82 25.85
C THR A 573 4.74 -3.27 24.44
N GLY A 574 5.92 -2.68 24.23
CA GLY A 574 6.51 -2.45 22.92
C GLY A 574 7.05 -3.72 22.28
N VAL A 575 7.05 -3.76 20.95
CA VAL A 575 7.67 -4.80 20.14
C VAL A 575 8.64 -4.15 19.16
N LEU A 576 9.85 -4.69 19.05
CA LEU A 576 10.91 -4.22 18.16
C LEU A 576 11.47 -5.40 17.36
N GLY A 577 11.52 -5.26 16.04
CA GLY A 577 12.09 -6.22 15.11
C GLY A 577 13.27 -5.61 14.39
N VAL A 578 14.37 -6.35 14.27
CA VAL A 578 15.61 -5.87 13.64
C VAL A 578 15.96 -6.77 12.46
N PHE A 579 15.98 -6.20 11.27
CA PHE A 579 16.11 -6.91 10.01
C PHE A 579 17.35 -6.44 9.24
N ASN A 580 18.14 -7.38 8.75
CA ASN A 580 19.20 -7.08 7.81
C ASN A 580 18.63 -7.16 6.38
N CYS A 581 18.34 -6.00 5.79
CA CYS A 581 17.80 -5.89 4.44
C CYS A 581 18.89 -5.65 3.37
N GLN A 582 20.17 -5.70 3.74
CA GLN A 582 21.28 -5.39 2.85
C GLN A 582 21.39 -6.43 1.71
N GLY A 583 21.95 -6.01 0.58
CA GLY A 583 22.36 -6.93 -0.49
C GLY A 583 21.46 -6.96 -1.72
N ALA A 584 20.21 -6.48 -1.62
CA ALA A 584 19.32 -6.32 -2.77
C ALA A 584 18.48 -5.05 -2.69
N ALA A 585 18.23 -4.42 -3.84
CA ALA A 585 17.44 -3.20 -3.95
C ALA A 585 16.76 -3.06 -5.32
N TRP A 586 15.76 -2.18 -5.41
CA TRP A 586 15.18 -1.79 -6.69
C TRP A 586 16.19 -0.96 -7.51
N CYS A 587 16.47 -1.41 -8.72
CA CYS A 587 17.33 -0.68 -9.65
C CYS A 587 16.50 0.22 -10.55
N ARG A 588 16.53 1.54 -10.34
CA ARG A 588 15.82 2.54 -11.16
C ARG A 588 16.24 2.54 -12.63
N VAL A 589 17.51 2.23 -12.92
CA VAL A 589 18.03 2.22 -14.30
C VAL A 589 17.51 1.04 -15.09
N ASN A 590 17.53 -0.15 -14.48
CA ASN A 590 17.13 -1.40 -15.14
C ASN A 590 15.67 -1.78 -14.88
N THR A 591 14.96 -0.98 -14.08
CA THR A 591 13.56 -1.17 -13.66
C THR A 591 13.25 -2.60 -13.19
N LYS A 592 14.11 -3.14 -12.32
CA LYS A 592 13.98 -4.47 -11.73
C LYS A 592 14.62 -4.57 -10.35
N ASN A 593 14.20 -5.57 -9.57
CA ASN A 593 14.92 -6.00 -8.37
C ASN A 593 16.29 -6.54 -8.76
N LEU A 594 17.32 -6.21 -7.98
CA LEU A 594 18.67 -6.65 -8.24
C LEU A 594 19.41 -6.96 -6.95
N VAL A 595 20.02 -8.16 -6.88
CA VAL A 595 21.06 -8.47 -5.90
C VAL A 595 22.33 -7.76 -6.35
N HIS A 596 22.72 -6.70 -5.65
CA HIS A 596 23.97 -5.97 -5.90
C HIS A 596 25.13 -6.45 -5.02
N ASN A 597 24.84 -7.24 -3.99
CA ASN A 597 25.83 -7.85 -3.11
C ASN A 597 25.25 -9.15 -2.52
N GLU A 598 25.74 -10.30 -2.97
CA GLU A 598 25.28 -11.63 -2.53
C GLU A 598 25.68 -11.97 -1.09
N GLN A 599 26.70 -11.30 -0.55
CA GLN A 599 27.25 -11.55 0.79
C GLN A 599 27.49 -10.21 1.49
N PRO A 600 26.41 -9.49 1.89
CA PRO A 600 26.56 -8.28 2.67
C PRO A 600 27.34 -8.57 3.96
N GLY A 601 28.23 -7.66 4.33
CA GLY A 601 29.04 -7.79 5.54
C GLY A 601 28.18 -7.80 6.80
N ALA A 602 28.78 -8.19 7.93
CA ALA A 602 28.12 -8.11 9.21
C ALA A 602 27.84 -6.64 9.58
N VAL A 603 26.59 -6.36 9.96
CA VAL A 603 26.13 -5.05 10.40
C VAL A 603 25.69 -5.15 11.86
N SER A 604 25.87 -4.08 12.63
CA SER A 604 25.43 -4.00 14.03
C SER A 604 24.72 -2.69 14.27
N CYS A 605 23.72 -2.70 15.15
CA CYS A 605 23.00 -1.50 15.60
C CYS A 605 22.83 -1.52 17.12
N THR A 606 22.44 -0.37 17.67
CA THR A 606 21.99 -0.27 19.06
C THR A 606 20.45 -0.23 19.08
N ILE A 607 19.87 -0.89 20.07
CA ILE A 607 18.44 -0.81 20.38
C ILE A 607 18.24 -0.04 21.69
N GLN A 608 17.19 0.76 21.76
CA GLN A 608 16.83 1.55 22.95
C GLN A 608 15.32 1.49 23.18
N ALA A 609 14.86 1.71 24.40
CA ALA A 609 13.43 1.80 24.72
C ALA A 609 12.68 2.78 23.82
N LYS A 610 13.30 3.94 23.54
CA LYS A 610 12.76 5.00 22.68
C LYS A 610 12.63 4.62 21.20
N ASP A 611 13.20 3.50 20.77
CA ASP A 611 12.97 2.97 19.42
C ASP A 611 11.53 2.51 19.25
N VAL A 612 10.87 2.12 20.36
CA VAL A 612 9.42 1.93 20.39
C VAL A 612 8.77 3.28 20.72
N HIS A 613 8.33 3.96 19.68
CA HIS A 613 7.95 5.37 19.76
C HIS A 613 6.85 5.68 20.81
N TYR A 614 5.79 4.87 20.86
CA TYR A 614 4.66 5.06 21.78
C TYR A 614 4.78 4.26 23.08
N LEU A 615 5.97 3.79 23.46
CA LEU A 615 6.16 3.03 24.69
C LEU A 615 5.76 3.82 25.94
N THR A 616 6.03 5.12 25.97
CA THR A 616 5.62 6.03 27.05
C THR A 616 4.11 6.06 27.29
N ASN A 617 3.29 5.79 26.26
CA ASN A 617 1.83 5.87 26.36
C ASN A 617 1.21 4.74 27.20
N ILE A 618 1.94 3.64 27.39
CA ILE A 618 1.52 2.51 28.21
C ILE A 618 2.34 2.38 29.51
N ALA A 619 3.33 3.25 29.70
CA ALA A 619 4.15 3.25 30.90
C ALA A 619 3.41 3.89 32.08
N GLU A 620 3.70 3.43 33.31
CA GLU A 620 3.13 4.04 34.51
C GLU A 620 3.60 5.49 34.70
N HIS A 621 2.78 6.30 35.38
CA HIS A 621 3.11 7.69 35.64
C HIS A 621 4.43 7.80 36.44
N GLY A 622 5.42 8.52 35.88
CA GLY A 622 6.74 8.66 36.49
C GLY A 622 7.78 7.65 36.00
N TRP A 623 7.49 6.89 34.94
CA TRP A 623 8.49 6.06 34.27
C TRP A 623 9.73 6.87 33.87
N THR A 624 10.89 6.40 34.30
CA THR A 624 12.22 7.04 34.14
C THR A 624 12.91 6.68 32.82
N GLY A 625 12.31 5.80 32.01
CA GLY A 625 12.92 5.25 30.79
C GLY A 625 13.53 3.87 30.99
N ASP A 626 13.63 3.38 32.24
CA ASP A 626 14.20 2.06 32.55
C ASP A 626 13.37 0.95 31.91
N THR A 627 14.01 0.08 31.12
CA THR A 627 13.33 -1.05 30.47
C THR A 627 14.00 -2.38 30.72
N ILE A 628 13.20 -3.45 30.64
CA ILE A 628 13.69 -4.82 30.56
C ILE A 628 13.46 -5.31 29.13
N VAL A 629 14.55 -5.57 28.41
CA VAL A 629 14.52 -6.12 27.06
C VAL A 629 14.58 -7.64 27.12
N TYR A 630 13.57 -8.30 26.56
CA TYR A 630 13.54 -9.76 26.39
C TYR A 630 13.97 -10.15 24.98
N LEU A 631 15.06 -10.93 24.88
CA LEU A 631 15.52 -11.49 23.61
C LEU A 631 15.12 -12.97 23.50
N HIS A 632 14.13 -13.28 22.66
CA HIS A 632 13.61 -14.64 22.49
C HIS A 632 14.70 -15.66 22.12
N ARG A 633 15.57 -15.36 21.15
CA ARG A 633 16.64 -16.28 20.69
C ARG A 633 17.77 -16.50 21.70
N GLY A 634 17.73 -15.87 22.87
CA GLY A 634 18.66 -16.12 23.97
C GLY A 634 18.00 -16.56 25.27
N GLY A 635 16.69 -16.39 25.42
CA GLY A 635 16.01 -16.52 26.73
C GLY A 635 16.57 -15.56 27.78
N LYS A 636 17.12 -14.41 27.36
CA LYS A 636 17.83 -13.46 28.23
C LYS A 636 17.01 -12.20 28.43
N PHE A 637 17.08 -11.68 29.64
CA PHE A 637 16.63 -10.35 30.01
C PHE A 637 17.83 -9.43 30.15
N PHE A 638 17.72 -8.23 29.60
CA PHE A 638 18.72 -7.17 29.75
C PHE A 638 18.04 -5.94 30.33
N SER A 639 18.66 -5.28 31.31
CA SER A 639 18.26 -3.92 31.66
C SER A 639 18.77 -2.99 30.57
N ALA A 640 17.89 -2.17 30.00
CA ALA A 640 18.23 -1.21 28.95
C ALA A 640 17.67 0.17 29.25
#